data_AF-T0RXS6-F1
#
_entry.id   AF-T0RXS6-F1
#
_cell.length_a   1.000
_cell.length_b   1.000
_cell.length_c   1.000
_cell.angle_alpha   90.00
_cell.angle_beta   90.00
_cell.angle_gamma   90.00
#
_symmetry.space_group_name_H-M   'P 1'
#
loop_
_entity.id
_entity.type
_entity.pdbx_description
1 polymer ?
#
loop_
_entity_poly.entity_id
_entity_poly.type
_entity_poly.pdbx_seq_one_letter_code
_entity_poly.pdbx_strand_id
1 'polypeptide(L)'
;MDANDTVVCGGVSVPRRVCLAPTTALWSCCGLGGYHHIAPAALWLVFLSLTACAQNQFNLFHDLDSTADELHDIQTQALGVVVARRKRVIFGKTYRDPRRLLMLGAMWSELFGFSYMPGQLIIYQLTQSDVAGLVSGPVQFGFFAVFSSLLYLLEGPLGARWLRKCHLSRPKLGGPILYDMFFMTFAYTLVNVVGCTNGLDSVALGNHYTCASPERYWIVCSLGLGIFGCFFWGTLKYKKQLASDVYAVSFRFQASFDAMMTFCALTVITVEKALLSLDMWLVAMLFALLNLVHFGALLRYNYKCQPCLGVGLVPNNLRALSFATSCYTTLVLLMISMLQISRHHAVAGTSEWTVFFVAIGLYPVFAVTVWRWNGRRAVLFQVPDVSLLEGLQHECDRVRAVASVRVTLETAERDTTLLQSILLALDASLARPVTPETAFAPAYACQAMWFLWYTNFDLSDHVAENEAEPFVPFGCWVRSPSIRSSLTSLAAVPPRRRLSLSGSMSWRLQTKSGSFVRPSQQPASLAHAILVAPAPLDTSRKPRGMLRGASTDQLTLIQLVEKATDLAYAVCMTTRIADDIAIRNCFEHAVKKLGELCRSSCRRSRLLASKVLQEMYQAGVVQISPTTFFYVAANLTVASSYTKAAAAARTLARFANDRDDAWVGRHVADAITLRLVVDAMHLYRLDGDFVTSLLTVLLQGFTTLAALGTKGPNAAIYLDRSLVAALLELQSHPLSALAAARLDDVLATLHEIWEKRPNRLRRIVRQLSKTRILVGSMARPSDAAYTLVTTTQLKLIHDRQRTRHKLVATIHSVLAEGFASSKRRSDLSDAMQATMATLSPLLSTRSDLLSYVHSQLTTPEYWYLCDLIGRPRPRIATAATRCREDR
;
A
#
# COMPACT_ATOMS: atom_id res chain seq x y z
N MET A 1 -62.60 32.60 33.89
CA MET A 1 -61.60 33.35 33.09
C MET A 1 -60.39 33.46 33.98
N ASP A 2 -59.53 32.44 33.94
CA ASP A 2 -58.39 32.33 34.85
C ASP A 2 -57.22 33.15 34.32
N ALA A 3 -56.84 34.18 35.08
CA ALA A 3 -55.88 35.20 34.70
C ALA A 3 -54.40 34.78 34.83
N ASN A 4 -54.09 33.47 34.80
CA ASN A 4 -52.73 32.96 35.06
C ASN A 4 -52.17 32.02 33.98
N ASP A 5 -52.64 32.12 32.74
CA ASP A 5 -52.23 31.25 31.64
C ASP A 5 -51.09 31.87 30.79
N THR A 6 -50.03 32.33 31.47
CA THR A 6 -48.82 32.87 30.83
C THR A 6 -47.60 32.02 31.18
N VAL A 7 -46.74 31.79 30.20
CA VAL A 7 -45.46 31.10 30.34
C VAL A 7 -44.35 32.12 30.14
N VAL A 8 -43.44 32.24 31.10
CA VAL A 8 -42.31 33.18 31.01
C VAL A 8 -41.24 32.57 30.11
N CYS A 9 -40.96 33.21 28.98
CA CYS A 9 -39.93 32.80 28.04
C CYS A 9 -38.95 33.95 27.76
N GLY A 10 -37.66 33.74 28.02
CA GLY A 10 -36.63 34.77 27.81
C GLY A 10 -36.88 36.07 28.60
N GLY A 11 -37.57 35.99 29.76
CA GLY A 11 -37.95 37.16 30.56
C GLY A 11 -39.25 37.84 30.14
N VAL A 12 -39.95 37.35 29.11
CA VAL A 12 -41.23 37.89 28.63
C VAL A 12 -42.37 36.92 28.93
N SER A 13 -43.47 37.38 29.51
CA SER A 13 -44.67 36.58 29.74
C SER A 13 -45.43 36.38 28.43
N VAL A 14 -45.42 35.15 27.91
CA VAL A 14 -46.09 34.80 26.66
C VAL A 14 -47.39 34.05 26.98
N PRO A 15 -48.54 34.38 26.35
CA PRO A 15 -49.77 33.64 26.54
C PRO A 15 -49.58 32.16 26.18
N ARG A 16 -50.14 31.22 26.96
CA ARG A 16 -50.06 29.77 26.71
C ARG A 16 -50.57 29.37 25.31
N ARG A 17 -51.44 30.19 24.71
CA ARG A 17 -51.90 30.04 23.32
C ARG A 17 -50.78 30.17 22.28
N VAL A 18 -49.69 30.87 22.58
CA VAL A 18 -48.53 31.00 21.68
C VAL A 18 -47.74 29.70 21.63
N CYS A 19 -47.75 28.89 22.69
CA CYS A 19 -47.20 27.53 22.66
C CYS A 19 -48.00 26.54 21.80
N LEU A 20 -49.20 26.92 21.33
CA LEU A 20 -49.94 26.17 20.33
C LEU A 20 -49.51 26.54 18.89
N ALA A 21 -48.77 27.64 18.71
CA ALA A 21 -48.24 28.01 17.40
C ALA A 21 -47.06 27.08 17.05
N PRO A 22 -47.10 26.39 15.89
CA PRO A 22 -46.14 25.33 15.60
C PRO A 22 -44.87 25.94 14.98
N THR A 23 -44.08 26.63 15.79
CA THR A 23 -42.78 27.20 15.38
C THR A 23 -41.68 26.66 16.28
N THR A 24 -40.55 26.25 15.70
CA THR A 24 -39.49 25.59 16.49
C THR A 24 -38.79 26.52 17.47
N ALA A 25 -38.77 27.83 17.21
CA ALA A 25 -38.22 28.83 18.12
C ALA A 25 -38.92 28.87 19.49
N LEU A 26 -40.18 28.42 19.57
CA LEU A 26 -40.97 28.43 20.80
C LEU A 26 -40.80 27.16 21.64
N TRP A 27 -40.10 26.12 21.17
CA TRP A 27 -39.97 24.87 21.91
C TRP A 27 -39.36 25.05 23.30
N SER A 28 -38.31 25.87 23.42
CA SER A 28 -37.72 26.23 24.72
C SER A 28 -38.73 26.90 25.66
N CYS A 29 -39.63 27.73 25.12
CA CYS A 29 -40.69 28.38 25.89
C CYS A 29 -41.73 27.40 26.41
N CYS A 30 -41.98 26.33 25.68
CA CYS A 30 -43.09 25.41 25.94
C CYS A 30 -42.67 24.16 26.71
N GLY A 31 -41.48 24.17 27.35
CA GLY A 31 -40.93 23.01 28.07
C GLY A 31 -40.43 21.89 27.16
N LEU A 32 -40.32 22.15 25.84
CA LEU A 32 -39.90 21.19 24.81
C LEU A 32 -38.45 21.45 24.35
N GLY A 33 -37.66 22.20 25.12
CA GLY A 33 -36.29 22.58 24.77
C GLY A 33 -35.37 21.39 24.44
N GLY A 34 -35.65 20.21 25.00
CA GLY A 34 -34.93 18.97 24.66
C GLY A 34 -34.94 18.62 23.17
N TYR A 35 -35.96 19.05 22.41
CA TYR A 35 -36.04 18.79 20.96
C TYR A 35 -34.94 19.48 20.16
N HIS A 36 -34.36 20.58 20.67
CA HIS A 36 -33.22 21.25 20.04
C HIS A 36 -31.95 20.38 20.07
N HIS A 37 -31.81 19.48 21.04
CA HIS A 37 -30.62 18.63 21.20
C HIS A 37 -30.79 17.23 20.62
N ILE A 38 -32.01 16.69 20.63
CA ILE A 38 -32.28 15.31 20.19
C ILE A 38 -31.99 15.11 18.70
N ALA A 39 -32.43 16.03 17.83
CA ALA A 39 -32.21 15.90 16.38
C ALA A 39 -30.71 15.90 16.00
N PRO A 40 -29.89 16.89 16.44
CA PRO A 40 -28.45 16.86 16.21
C PRO A 40 -27.80 15.60 16.78
N ALA A 41 -28.13 15.21 18.02
CA ALA A 41 -27.55 14.03 18.66
C ALA A 41 -27.87 12.74 17.89
N ALA A 42 -29.12 12.57 17.44
CA ALA A 42 -29.53 11.40 16.66
C ALA A 42 -28.84 11.35 15.30
N LEU A 43 -28.71 12.49 14.60
CA LEU A 43 -27.97 12.57 13.33
C LEU A 43 -26.49 12.21 13.50
N TRP A 44 -25.82 12.76 14.53
CA TRP A 44 -24.44 12.41 14.84
C TRP A 44 -24.29 10.92 15.17
N LEU A 45 -25.23 10.35 15.94
CA LEU A 45 -25.19 8.92 16.29
C LEU A 45 -25.36 8.02 15.07
N VAL A 46 -26.29 8.35 14.16
CA VAL A 46 -26.46 7.61 12.89
C VAL A 46 -25.21 7.75 12.02
N PHE A 47 -24.66 8.95 11.89
CA PHE A 47 -23.44 9.18 11.11
C PHE A 47 -22.23 8.42 11.67
N LEU A 48 -21.98 8.53 12.99
CA LEU A 48 -20.83 7.88 13.63
C LEU A 48 -20.96 6.36 13.60
N SER A 49 -22.16 5.80 13.83
CA SER A 49 -22.40 4.36 13.77
C SER A 49 -22.20 3.80 12.35
N LEU A 50 -22.74 4.46 11.33
CA LEU A 50 -22.54 4.07 9.93
C LEU A 50 -21.08 4.24 9.50
N THR A 51 -20.40 5.30 9.93
CA THR A 51 -18.97 5.52 9.64
C THR A 51 -18.10 4.47 10.32
N ALA A 52 -18.37 4.10 11.57
CA ALA A 52 -17.67 3.03 12.28
C ALA A 52 -17.91 1.67 11.61
N CYS A 53 -19.15 1.39 11.19
CA CYS A 53 -19.48 0.19 10.41
C CYS A 53 -18.72 0.15 9.09
N ALA A 54 -18.70 1.26 8.35
CA ALA A 54 -17.96 1.41 7.10
C ALA A 54 -16.44 1.31 7.30
N GLN A 55 -15.89 1.85 8.38
CA GLN A 55 -14.48 1.69 8.72
C GLN A 55 -14.13 0.23 8.98
N ASN A 56 -14.96 -0.49 9.74
CA ASN A 56 -14.74 -1.90 10.01
C ASN A 56 -14.90 -2.78 8.74
N GLN A 57 -15.85 -2.45 7.87
CA GLN A 57 -16.14 -3.25 6.67
C GLN A 57 -15.21 -2.92 5.50
N PHE A 58 -14.84 -1.67 5.32
CA PHE A 58 -14.17 -1.16 4.12
C PHE A 58 -12.80 -0.53 4.38
N ASN A 59 -12.38 -0.39 5.65
CA ASN A 59 -11.15 0.30 6.04
C ASN A 59 -11.05 1.72 5.44
N LEU A 60 -12.15 2.47 5.59
CA LEU A 60 -12.39 3.80 5.02
C LEU A 60 -11.21 4.79 5.16
N PHE A 61 -10.53 4.79 6.32
CA PHE A 61 -9.49 5.76 6.67
C PHE A 61 -8.06 5.28 6.40
N HIS A 62 -7.84 4.06 5.89
CA HIS A 62 -6.50 3.53 5.63
C HIS A 62 -5.65 4.45 4.77
N ASP A 63 -6.27 5.09 3.77
CA ASP A 63 -5.54 5.95 2.84
C ASP A 63 -5.08 7.27 3.47
N LEU A 64 -5.63 7.68 4.63
CA LEU A 64 -5.16 8.87 5.38
C LEU A 64 -3.75 8.67 5.94
N ASP A 65 -3.39 7.42 6.23
CA ASP A 65 -2.07 7.04 6.78
C ASP A 65 -1.04 6.78 5.67
N SER A 66 -1.49 6.56 4.43
CA SER A 66 -0.60 6.27 3.30
C SER A 66 0.26 7.48 2.90
N THR A 67 1.51 7.22 2.56
CA THR A 67 2.41 8.24 2.03
C THR A 67 2.14 8.50 0.54
N ALA A 68 2.50 9.69 0.04
CA ALA A 68 2.35 10.02 -1.38
C ALA A 68 3.10 9.02 -2.28
N ASP A 69 4.26 8.53 -1.85
CA ASP A 69 5.05 7.57 -2.63
C ASP A 69 4.43 6.18 -2.66
N GLU A 70 3.80 5.72 -1.58
CA GLU A 70 3.02 4.48 -1.55
C GLU A 70 1.74 4.57 -2.37
N LEU A 71 1.07 5.73 -2.32
CA LEU A 71 -0.15 5.99 -3.09
C LEU A 71 0.13 6.06 -4.60
N HIS A 72 1.34 6.51 -4.97
CA HIS A 72 1.75 6.77 -6.34
C HIS A 72 2.79 5.77 -6.84
N ASP A 73 2.67 4.52 -6.45
CA ASP A 73 3.52 3.46 -6.95
C ASP A 73 3.60 3.45 -8.50
N ILE A 74 4.81 3.38 -9.05
CA ILE A 74 5.04 3.51 -10.51
C ILE A 74 4.26 2.45 -11.31
N GLN A 75 4.13 1.23 -10.77
CA GLN A 75 3.42 0.15 -11.45
C GLN A 75 1.91 0.38 -11.46
N THR A 76 1.35 0.88 -10.35
CA THR A 76 -0.09 1.19 -10.29
C THR A 76 -0.42 2.38 -11.18
N GLN A 77 0.44 3.40 -11.24
CA GLN A 77 0.31 4.53 -12.17
C GLN A 77 0.37 4.07 -13.63
N ALA A 78 1.30 3.18 -14.00
CA ALA A 78 1.42 2.67 -15.35
C ALA A 78 0.24 1.82 -15.79
N LEU A 79 -0.20 0.87 -14.95
CA LEU A 79 -1.46 0.16 -15.16
C LEU A 79 -2.60 1.14 -15.34
N GLY A 80 -2.54 2.22 -14.57
CA GLY A 80 -3.46 3.31 -14.62
C GLY A 80 -3.64 3.92 -16.00
N VAL A 81 -2.53 4.40 -16.55
CA VAL A 81 -2.49 4.98 -17.89
C VAL A 81 -2.90 3.97 -18.96
N VAL A 82 -2.48 2.71 -18.86
CA VAL A 82 -2.86 1.68 -19.87
C VAL A 82 -4.36 1.42 -19.87
N VAL A 83 -4.97 1.26 -18.69
CA VAL A 83 -6.41 1.05 -18.59
C VAL A 83 -7.18 2.28 -19.07
N ALA A 84 -6.69 3.50 -18.78
CA ALA A 84 -7.23 4.75 -19.31
C ALA A 84 -7.32 4.72 -20.84
N ARG A 85 -6.20 4.38 -21.48
CA ARG A 85 -6.08 4.39 -22.94
C ARG A 85 -6.88 3.28 -23.61
N ARG A 86 -6.78 2.05 -23.10
CA ARG A 86 -7.53 0.91 -23.64
C ARG A 86 -9.05 1.17 -23.59
N LYS A 87 -9.53 1.85 -22.55
CA LYS A 87 -10.93 2.23 -22.43
C LYS A 87 -11.30 3.53 -23.18
N ARG A 88 -10.35 4.22 -23.85
CA ARG A 88 -10.49 5.57 -24.45
C ARG A 88 -11.12 6.57 -23.48
N VAL A 89 -10.59 6.57 -22.28
CA VAL A 89 -11.23 7.07 -21.09
C VAL A 89 -10.27 8.08 -20.45
N ILE A 90 -10.68 9.34 -20.43
CA ILE A 90 -9.98 10.47 -19.80
C ILE A 90 -10.75 10.75 -18.51
N PHE A 91 -10.12 10.66 -17.34
CA PHE A 91 -10.80 10.67 -16.01
C PHE A 91 -11.72 9.47 -15.72
N GLY A 92 -11.40 8.27 -16.22
CA GLY A 92 -12.29 7.13 -16.04
C GLY A 92 -13.52 7.12 -16.98
N LYS A 93 -13.67 8.12 -17.88
CA LYS A 93 -14.86 8.32 -18.73
C LYS A 93 -14.52 8.85 -20.13
N THR A 94 -15.36 8.61 -21.14
CA THR A 94 -15.13 9.12 -22.51
C THR A 94 -15.28 10.65 -22.54
N TYR A 95 -14.66 11.36 -23.49
CA TYR A 95 -14.74 12.83 -23.61
C TYR A 95 -16.19 13.36 -23.65
N ARG A 96 -17.13 12.56 -24.19
CA ARG A 96 -18.56 12.87 -24.29
C ARG A 96 -19.39 12.44 -23.07
N ASP A 97 -18.77 11.94 -22.00
CA ASP A 97 -19.51 11.46 -20.83
C ASP A 97 -19.98 12.64 -19.94
N PRO A 98 -21.30 12.87 -19.79
CA PRO A 98 -21.84 13.99 -19.03
C PRO A 98 -21.43 13.96 -17.55
N ARG A 99 -21.07 12.79 -17.00
CA ARG A 99 -20.66 12.69 -15.60
C ARG A 99 -19.39 13.50 -15.28
N ARG A 100 -18.54 13.79 -16.27
CA ARG A 100 -17.35 14.62 -16.07
C ARG A 100 -17.74 16.06 -15.72
N LEU A 101 -18.72 16.61 -16.45
CA LEU A 101 -19.25 17.94 -16.19
C LEU A 101 -19.96 17.99 -14.84
N LEU A 102 -20.74 16.96 -14.50
CA LEU A 102 -21.42 16.86 -13.20
C LEU A 102 -20.42 16.83 -12.03
N MET A 103 -19.32 16.08 -12.16
CA MET A 103 -18.29 16.01 -11.12
C MET A 103 -17.53 17.33 -10.96
N LEU A 104 -17.19 18.00 -12.07
CA LEU A 104 -16.57 19.33 -12.02
C LEU A 104 -17.53 20.37 -11.43
N GLY A 105 -18.81 20.30 -11.79
CA GLY A 105 -19.87 21.13 -11.19
C GLY A 105 -20.01 20.89 -9.69
N ALA A 106 -19.95 19.63 -9.25
CA ALA A 106 -19.93 19.28 -7.82
C ALA A 106 -18.75 19.94 -7.11
N MET A 107 -17.52 19.80 -7.63
CA MET A 107 -16.33 20.43 -7.03
C MET A 107 -16.39 21.96 -7.02
N TRP A 108 -17.06 22.56 -8.01
CA TRP A 108 -17.28 24.01 -8.03
C TRP A 108 -18.29 24.42 -6.95
N SER A 109 -19.34 23.61 -6.73
CA SER A 109 -20.26 23.83 -5.62
C SER A 109 -19.62 23.63 -4.24
N GLU A 110 -18.61 22.74 -4.12
CA GLU A 110 -17.83 22.53 -2.88
C GLU A 110 -17.15 23.83 -2.41
N LEU A 111 -16.66 24.66 -3.35
CA LEU A 111 -16.00 25.94 -3.04
C LEU A 111 -16.89 26.88 -2.19
N PHE A 112 -18.16 26.98 -2.58
CA PHE A 112 -19.14 27.79 -1.87
C PHE A 112 -19.70 27.05 -0.65
N GLY A 113 -19.99 25.76 -0.78
CA GLY A 113 -20.59 24.95 0.27
C GLY A 113 -19.76 24.89 1.55
N PHE A 114 -18.43 24.75 1.46
CA PHE A 114 -17.56 24.70 2.64
C PHE A 114 -17.44 26.02 3.38
N SER A 115 -17.51 27.11 2.63
CA SER A 115 -17.35 28.46 3.17
C SER A 115 -18.69 29.07 3.59
N TYR A 116 -19.80 28.36 3.37
CA TYR A 116 -21.16 28.84 3.62
C TYR A 116 -21.38 29.18 5.10
N MET A 117 -21.11 28.25 6.03
CA MET A 117 -21.28 28.50 7.47
C MET A 117 -20.41 29.61 8.04
N PRO A 118 -19.08 29.63 7.84
CA PRO A 118 -18.27 30.73 8.36
C PRO A 118 -18.73 32.07 7.76
N GLY A 119 -19.12 32.09 6.47
CA GLY A 119 -19.73 33.26 5.84
C GLY A 119 -21.04 33.69 6.51
N GLN A 120 -21.94 32.75 6.80
CA GLN A 120 -23.21 33.05 7.49
C GLN A 120 -23.00 33.61 8.89
N LEU A 121 -22.05 33.06 9.65
CA LEU A 121 -21.72 33.58 10.98
C LEU A 121 -21.11 34.98 10.91
N ILE A 122 -20.28 35.28 9.91
CA ILE A 122 -19.76 36.64 9.67
C ILE A 122 -20.92 37.60 9.38
N ILE A 123 -21.84 37.24 8.47
CA ILE A 123 -22.98 38.08 8.13
C ILE A 123 -23.86 38.31 9.37
N TYR A 124 -24.16 37.25 10.12
CA TYR A 124 -24.94 37.31 11.35
C TYR A 124 -24.30 38.25 12.39
N GLN A 125 -22.98 38.15 12.60
CA GLN A 125 -22.23 39.04 13.49
C GLN A 125 -22.19 40.51 13.03
N LEU A 126 -22.18 40.76 11.72
CA LEU A 126 -22.10 42.11 11.15
C LEU A 126 -23.44 42.82 11.08
N THR A 127 -24.51 42.09 10.80
CA THR A 127 -25.83 42.67 10.49
C THR A 127 -26.86 42.51 11.61
N GLN A 128 -26.62 41.60 12.55
CA GLN A 128 -27.61 41.18 13.56
C GLN A 128 -28.97 40.76 12.97
N SER A 129 -29.05 40.51 11.67
CA SER A 129 -30.26 40.06 11.00
C SER A 129 -30.27 38.54 10.89
N ASP A 130 -31.45 37.98 10.62
CA ASP A 130 -31.58 36.57 10.25
C ASP A 130 -30.62 36.20 9.11
N VAL A 131 -30.14 34.96 9.16
CA VAL A 131 -29.19 34.34 8.24
C VAL A 131 -29.56 34.65 6.77
N ALA A 132 -28.68 35.35 6.05
CA ALA A 132 -28.97 35.84 4.69
C ALA A 132 -28.90 34.70 3.65
N GLY A 133 -29.87 34.62 2.72
CA GLY A 133 -29.83 33.64 1.62
C GLY A 133 -30.44 32.27 1.94
N LEU A 134 -31.26 32.18 2.99
CA LEU A 134 -32.06 31.00 3.30
C LEU A 134 -33.09 30.73 2.19
N VAL A 135 -33.04 29.53 1.63
CA VAL A 135 -34.06 29.01 0.73
C VAL A 135 -35.37 28.86 1.50
N SER A 136 -36.50 29.31 0.95
CA SER A 136 -37.79 29.23 1.65
C SER A 136 -38.14 27.77 2.02
N GLY A 137 -38.83 27.59 3.15
CA GLY A 137 -39.26 26.28 3.65
C GLY A 137 -39.94 25.40 2.59
N PRO A 138 -40.89 25.91 1.79
CA PRO A 138 -41.53 25.13 0.72
C PRO A 138 -40.54 24.63 -0.33
N VAL A 139 -39.54 25.43 -0.69
CA VAL A 139 -38.53 25.04 -1.68
C VAL A 139 -37.59 23.98 -1.10
N GLN A 140 -37.19 24.11 0.18
CA GLN A 140 -36.41 23.07 0.86
C GLN A 140 -37.17 21.74 0.94
N PHE A 141 -38.46 21.78 1.28
CA PHE A 141 -39.31 20.60 1.30
C PHE A 141 -39.46 19.99 -0.11
N GLY A 142 -39.57 20.83 -1.14
CA GLY A 142 -39.54 20.41 -2.54
C GLY A 142 -38.25 19.67 -2.91
N PHE A 143 -37.08 20.21 -2.54
CA PHE A 143 -35.80 19.52 -2.74
C PHE A 143 -35.74 18.19 -2.00
N PHE A 144 -36.18 18.15 -0.75
CA PHE A 144 -36.25 16.92 0.02
C PHE A 144 -37.13 15.87 -0.67
N ALA A 145 -38.32 16.24 -1.14
CA ALA A 145 -39.23 15.34 -1.83
C ALA A 145 -38.63 14.82 -3.15
N VAL A 146 -38.02 15.69 -3.96
CA VAL A 146 -37.41 15.32 -5.24
C VAL A 146 -36.21 14.39 -5.03
N PHE A 147 -35.28 14.74 -4.15
CA PHE A 147 -34.07 13.95 -3.93
C PHE A 147 -34.34 12.64 -3.19
N SER A 148 -35.29 12.62 -2.25
CA SER A 148 -35.73 11.37 -1.60
C SER A 148 -36.43 10.43 -2.59
N SER A 149 -37.24 11.00 -3.50
CA SER A 149 -37.85 10.21 -4.59
C SER A 149 -36.78 9.63 -5.52
N LEU A 150 -35.77 10.43 -5.87
CA LEU A 150 -34.63 9.96 -6.67
C LEU A 150 -33.83 8.88 -5.93
N LEU A 151 -33.58 9.05 -4.63
CA LEU A 151 -32.92 8.03 -3.80
C LEU A 151 -33.73 6.72 -3.78
N TYR A 152 -35.05 6.80 -3.62
CA TYR A 152 -35.93 5.62 -3.66
C TYR A 152 -35.93 4.96 -5.04
N LEU A 153 -35.91 5.73 -6.13
CA LEU A 153 -35.78 5.20 -7.48
C LEU A 153 -34.42 4.51 -7.69
N LEU A 154 -33.35 5.02 -7.08
CA LEU A 154 -32.01 4.44 -7.21
C LEU A 154 -31.83 3.20 -6.33
N GLU A 155 -32.14 3.28 -5.04
CA GLU A 155 -31.85 2.22 -4.05
C GLU A 155 -33.04 1.31 -3.73
N GLY A 156 -34.27 1.76 -4.02
CA GLY A 156 -35.48 1.01 -3.71
C GLY A 156 -35.68 -0.23 -4.60
N PRO A 157 -36.41 -1.24 -4.10
CA PRO A 157 -36.60 -2.52 -4.81
C PRO A 157 -37.38 -2.36 -6.13
N LEU A 158 -38.33 -1.43 -6.17
CA LEU A 158 -39.13 -1.12 -7.37
C LEU A 158 -38.30 -0.34 -8.41
N GLY A 159 -37.58 0.70 -7.96
CA GLY A 159 -36.71 1.50 -8.81
C GLY A 159 -35.56 0.68 -9.42
N ALA A 160 -34.97 -0.24 -8.64
CA ALA A 160 -33.97 -1.18 -9.12
C ALA A 160 -34.48 -2.13 -10.22
N ARG A 161 -35.78 -2.48 -10.23
CA ARG A 161 -36.40 -3.29 -11.29
C ARG A 161 -36.73 -2.44 -12.51
N TRP A 162 -37.23 -1.22 -12.31
CA TRP A 162 -37.61 -0.30 -13.38
C TRP A 162 -36.40 0.22 -14.16
N LEU A 163 -35.35 0.67 -13.48
CA LEU A 163 -34.08 1.09 -14.12
C LEU A 163 -33.41 -0.04 -14.90
N ARG A 164 -33.57 -1.30 -14.46
CA ARG A 164 -33.12 -2.48 -15.23
C ARG A 164 -33.91 -2.65 -16.54
N LYS A 165 -35.21 -2.35 -16.55
CA LYS A 165 -36.07 -2.45 -17.74
C LYS A 165 -35.85 -1.30 -18.73
N CYS A 166 -35.65 -0.08 -18.25
CA CYS A 166 -35.58 1.09 -19.12
C CYS A 166 -34.24 1.28 -19.86
N HIS A 167 -33.26 0.37 -19.72
CA HIS A 167 -31.87 0.51 -20.21
C HIS A 167 -31.14 1.80 -19.79
N LEU A 168 -31.79 2.73 -19.10
CA LEU A 168 -31.18 3.84 -18.37
C LEU A 168 -30.30 3.22 -17.31
N SER A 169 -29.01 3.10 -17.64
CA SER A 169 -28.05 2.43 -16.77
C SER A 169 -28.03 3.17 -15.43
N ARG A 170 -28.59 2.56 -14.39
CA ARG A 170 -28.51 2.96 -12.97
C ARG A 170 -27.16 3.61 -12.57
N PRO A 171 -25.98 3.14 -13.03
CA PRO A 171 -24.70 3.80 -12.71
C PRO A 171 -24.37 5.06 -13.54
N LYS A 172 -25.07 5.36 -14.65
CA LYS A 172 -24.68 6.38 -15.64
C LYS A 172 -25.05 7.82 -15.35
N LEU A 173 -26.22 8.08 -14.78
CA LEU A 173 -26.71 9.45 -14.63
C LEU A 173 -27.24 9.72 -13.22
N GLY A 174 -28.11 8.86 -12.70
CA GLY A 174 -28.76 9.08 -11.40
C GLY A 174 -27.80 9.09 -10.20
N GLY A 175 -26.84 8.15 -10.15
CA GLY A 175 -25.81 8.14 -9.10
C GLY A 175 -24.97 9.42 -9.05
N PRO A 176 -24.31 9.83 -10.14
CA PRO A 176 -23.54 11.08 -10.20
C PRO A 176 -24.36 12.35 -9.87
N ILE A 177 -25.63 12.40 -10.29
CA ILE A 177 -26.50 13.55 -9.95
C ILE A 177 -26.74 13.62 -8.44
N LEU A 178 -27.13 12.51 -7.82
CA LEU A 178 -27.52 12.50 -6.41
C LEU A 178 -26.31 12.50 -5.45
N TYR A 179 -25.30 11.66 -5.72
CA TYR A 179 -24.18 11.39 -4.82
C TYR A 179 -22.92 12.24 -5.11
N ASP A 180 -22.86 12.95 -6.24
CA ASP A 180 -21.80 13.93 -6.53
C ASP A 180 -22.36 15.36 -6.57
N MET A 181 -23.16 15.69 -7.59
CA MET A 181 -23.57 17.08 -7.86
C MET A 181 -24.45 17.70 -6.77
N PHE A 182 -25.48 16.97 -6.32
CA PHE A 182 -26.42 17.46 -5.31
C PHE A 182 -26.17 16.87 -3.92
N PHE A 183 -25.00 16.26 -3.69
CA PHE A 183 -24.70 15.63 -2.41
C PHE A 183 -24.85 16.62 -1.23
N MET A 184 -24.18 17.77 -1.30
CA MET A 184 -24.23 18.77 -0.23
C MET A 184 -25.63 19.37 -0.08
N THR A 185 -26.29 19.71 -1.19
CA THR A 185 -27.66 20.23 -1.16
C THR A 185 -28.61 19.25 -0.49
N PHE A 186 -28.53 17.96 -0.83
CA PHE A 186 -29.41 16.95 -0.25
C PHE A 186 -29.08 16.71 1.23
N ALA A 187 -27.79 16.63 1.59
CA ALA A 187 -27.35 16.53 2.98
C ALA A 187 -27.89 17.69 3.84
N TYR A 188 -27.80 18.93 3.34
CA TYR A 188 -28.37 20.10 4.03
C TYR A 188 -29.89 20.01 4.18
N THR A 189 -30.62 19.65 3.13
CA THR A 189 -32.07 19.53 3.20
C THR A 189 -32.51 18.42 4.16
N LEU A 190 -31.80 17.29 4.22
CA LEU A 190 -32.09 16.20 5.15
C LEU A 190 -31.89 16.63 6.59
N VAL A 191 -30.78 17.29 6.86
CA VAL A 191 -30.46 17.82 8.18
C VAL A 191 -31.52 18.85 8.61
N ASN A 192 -31.93 19.76 7.72
CA ASN A 192 -32.99 20.74 8.01
C ASN A 192 -34.34 20.09 8.27
N VAL A 193 -34.72 19.06 7.52
CA VAL A 193 -35.97 18.30 7.74
C VAL A 193 -35.97 17.59 9.08
N VAL A 194 -34.85 16.96 9.47
CA VAL A 194 -34.73 16.30 10.78
C VAL A 194 -34.78 17.32 11.91
N GLY A 195 -34.15 18.48 11.76
CA GLY A 195 -34.17 19.57 12.74
C GLY A 195 -35.42 20.45 12.75
N CYS A 196 -36.29 20.29 11.75
CA CYS A 196 -37.39 21.22 11.42
C CYS A 196 -36.92 22.69 11.40
N THR A 197 -35.82 22.98 10.70
CA THR A 197 -35.18 24.31 10.69
C THR A 197 -35.38 25.06 9.39
N ASN A 198 -34.91 26.31 9.34
CA ASN A 198 -34.78 27.09 8.10
C ASN A 198 -36.10 27.27 7.34
N GLY A 199 -37.17 27.60 8.09
CA GLY A 199 -38.50 27.87 7.58
C GLY A 199 -39.36 26.63 7.27
N LEU A 200 -38.85 25.42 7.50
CA LEU A 200 -39.64 24.19 7.34
C LEU A 200 -40.78 24.07 8.36
N ASP A 201 -40.67 24.76 9.49
CA ASP A 201 -41.73 24.86 10.50
C ASP A 201 -42.96 25.64 10.03
N SER A 202 -42.82 26.46 8.99
CA SER A 202 -43.94 27.14 8.32
C SER A 202 -44.64 26.28 7.25
N VAL A 203 -44.08 25.12 6.88
CA VAL A 203 -44.61 24.25 5.83
C VAL A 203 -45.70 23.35 6.40
N ALA A 204 -46.93 23.51 5.90
CA ALA A 204 -48.06 22.66 6.28
C ALA A 204 -47.96 21.27 5.62
N LEU A 205 -47.96 20.22 6.45
CA LEU A 205 -47.91 18.81 6.06
C LEU A 205 -49.32 18.16 6.03
N GLY A 206 -50.37 18.96 5.84
CA GLY A 206 -51.78 18.54 5.90
C GLY A 206 -52.65 19.53 6.68
N ASN A 207 -53.67 19.04 7.40
CA ASN A 207 -54.66 19.78 8.21
C ASN A 207 -54.03 20.72 9.29
N HIS A 208 -53.33 21.78 8.87
CA HIS A 208 -52.65 22.79 9.68
C HIS A 208 -51.45 22.31 10.55
N TYR A 209 -51.04 21.04 10.46
CA TYR A 209 -49.86 20.54 11.17
C TYR A 209 -48.57 20.82 10.40
N THR A 210 -47.53 21.25 11.12
CA THR A 210 -46.19 21.46 10.57
C THR A 210 -45.19 20.50 11.22
N CYS A 211 -43.95 20.43 10.74
CA CYS A 211 -42.92 19.59 11.37
C CYS A 211 -42.58 20.00 12.80
N ALA A 212 -42.95 21.22 13.22
CA ALA A 212 -42.72 21.74 14.57
C ALA A 212 -43.79 21.28 15.57
N SER A 213 -44.87 20.65 15.10
CA SER A 213 -45.93 20.12 15.96
C SER A 213 -45.41 18.94 16.81
N PRO A 214 -45.53 18.97 18.14
CA PRO A 214 -44.94 17.94 19.02
C PRO A 214 -45.42 16.52 18.73
N GLU A 215 -46.69 16.36 18.37
CA GLU A 215 -47.31 15.06 18.08
C GLU A 215 -46.74 14.39 16.82
N ARG A 216 -46.24 15.18 15.86
CA ARG A 216 -45.76 14.67 14.56
C ARG A 216 -44.27 14.84 14.33
N TYR A 217 -43.59 15.63 15.17
CA TYR A 217 -42.14 15.84 15.08
C TYR A 217 -41.36 14.52 15.02
N TRP A 218 -41.71 13.55 15.87
CA TRP A 218 -41.07 12.24 15.88
C TRP A 218 -41.22 11.45 14.58
N ILE A 219 -42.34 11.60 13.87
CA ILE A 219 -42.58 10.95 12.57
C ILE A 219 -41.65 11.56 11.53
N VAL A 220 -41.63 12.90 11.43
CA VAL A 220 -40.78 13.63 10.48
C VAL A 220 -39.30 13.39 10.76
N CYS A 221 -38.90 13.46 12.03
CA CYS A 221 -37.53 13.20 12.48
C CYS A 221 -37.09 11.76 12.16
N SER A 222 -37.90 10.76 12.50
CA SER A 222 -37.58 9.35 12.21
C SER A 222 -37.48 9.06 10.72
N LEU A 223 -38.40 9.63 9.92
CA LEU A 223 -38.37 9.53 8.46
C LEU A 223 -37.10 10.16 7.89
N GLY A 224 -36.76 11.38 8.33
CA GLY A 224 -35.55 12.09 7.90
C GLY A 224 -34.27 11.34 8.28
N LEU A 225 -34.19 10.79 9.50
CA LEU A 225 -33.06 9.97 9.95
C LEU A 225 -32.91 8.69 9.12
N GLY A 226 -34.02 8.01 8.80
CA GLY A 226 -34.01 6.83 7.94
C GLY A 226 -33.50 7.15 6.54
N ILE A 227 -34.00 8.23 5.93
CA ILE A 227 -33.56 8.67 4.59
C ILE A 227 -32.10 9.11 4.63
N PHE A 228 -31.66 9.84 5.67
CA PHE A 228 -30.27 10.22 5.87
C PHE A 228 -29.34 9.01 5.96
N GLY A 229 -29.71 8.01 6.75
CA GLY A 229 -28.95 6.76 6.87
C GLY A 229 -28.84 6.03 5.53
N CYS A 230 -29.95 5.89 4.80
CA CYS A 230 -29.96 5.28 3.47
C CYS A 230 -29.12 6.08 2.45
N PHE A 231 -29.23 7.40 2.46
CA PHE A 231 -28.48 8.30 1.58
C PHE A 231 -26.97 8.22 1.85
N PHE A 232 -26.57 8.33 3.12
CA PHE A 232 -25.17 8.30 3.51
C PHE A 232 -24.53 6.95 3.21
N TRP A 233 -25.20 5.85 3.59
CA TRP A 233 -24.72 4.51 3.28
C TRP A 233 -24.67 4.24 1.78
N GLY A 234 -25.70 4.67 1.04
CA GLY A 234 -25.74 4.60 -0.42
C GLY A 234 -24.59 5.35 -1.07
N THR A 235 -24.24 6.53 -0.55
CA THR A 235 -23.09 7.32 -1.00
C THR A 235 -21.78 6.57 -0.78
N LEU A 236 -21.53 6.06 0.44
CA LEU A 236 -20.31 5.31 0.75
C LEU A 236 -20.15 4.08 -0.16
N LYS A 237 -21.25 3.35 -0.41
CA LYS A 237 -21.28 2.20 -1.31
C LYS A 237 -21.01 2.61 -2.76
N TYR A 238 -21.67 3.67 -3.24
CA TYR A 238 -21.49 4.22 -4.58
C TYR A 238 -20.03 4.62 -4.83
N LYS A 239 -19.43 5.34 -3.88
CA LYS A 239 -18.04 5.83 -3.99
C LYS A 239 -17.04 4.70 -3.90
N LYS A 240 -17.28 3.69 -3.06
CA LYS A 240 -16.46 2.48 -3.03
C LYS A 240 -16.47 1.74 -4.37
N GLN A 241 -17.65 1.59 -5.00
CA GLN A 241 -17.76 0.98 -6.33
C GLN A 241 -17.07 1.81 -7.41
N LEU A 242 -17.17 3.14 -7.34
CA LEU A 242 -16.46 4.03 -8.26
C LEU A 242 -14.95 3.93 -8.07
N ALA A 243 -14.47 3.79 -6.83
CA ALA A 243 -13.05 3.60 -6.53
C ALA A 243 -12.52 2.29 -7.13
N SER A 244 -13.28 1.18 -7.04
CA SER A 244 -12.87 -0.11 -7.62
C SER A 244 -12.82 -0.09 -9.15
N ASP A 245 -13.76 0.61 -9.80
CA ASP A 245 -13.88 0.62 -11.27
C ASP A 245 -12.87 1.54 -11.96
N VAL A 246 -12.37 2.55 -11.24
CA VAL A 246 -11.56 3.66 -11.78
C VAL A 246 -10.15 3.68 -11.16
N TYR A 247 -9.68 2.55 -10.62
CA TYR A 247 -8.38 2.36 -9.94
C TYR A 247 -7.14 2.85 -10.72
N ALA A 248 -7.35 3.20 -11.97
CA ALA A 248 -6.34 3.47 -12.95
C ALA A 248 -6.25 4.94 -13.43
N VAL A 249 -7.32 5.74 -13.40
CA VAL A 249 -7.41 6.86 -14.38
C VAL A 249 -7.76 8.23 -13.81
N SER A 250 -8.09 8.36 -12.52
CA SER A 250 -8.46 9.66 -11.99
C SER A 250 -8.12 9.84 -10.53
N PHE A 251 -7.91 11.11 -10.18
CA PHE A 251 -8.08 11.69 -8.85
C PHE A 251 -8.96 10.81 -7.96
N ARG A 252 -8.34 10.17 -6.97
CA ARG A 252 -8.95 9.15 -6.11
C ARG A 252 -10.03 9.87 -5.29
N PHE A 253 -11.29 9.78 -5.71
CA PHE A 253 -12.42 10.23 -4.90
C PHE A 253 -12.56 9.23 -3.76
N GLN A 254 -11.88 9.49 -2.64
CA GLN A 254 -11.91 8.58 -1.51
C GLN A 254 -13.25 8.69 -0.80
N ALA A 255 -13.86 7.56 -0.48
CA ALA A 255 -15.12 7.54 0.27
C ALA A 255 -15.00 8.18 1.66
N SER A 256 -13.78 8.25 2.22
CA SER A 256 -13.47 8.99 3.45
C SER A 256 -13.77 10.48 3.32
N PHE A 257 -13.60 11.04 2.11
CA PHE A 257 -13.90 12.44 1.84
C PHE A 257 -15.38 12.74 2.07
N ASP A 258 -16.30 11.93 1.52
CA ASP A 258 -17.74 12.17 1.67
C ASP A 258 -18.21 12.01 3.13
N ALA A 259 -17.53 11.19 3.93
CA ALA A 259 -17.75 11.17 5.39
C ALA A 259 -17.36 12.51 6.04
N MET A 260 -16.25 13.12 5.61
CA MET A 260 -15.84 14.46 6.06
C MET A 260 -16.76 15.57 5.52
N MET A 261 -17.36 15.39 4.34
CA MET A 261 -18.38 16.30 3.81
C MET A 261 -19.64 16.29 4.67
N THR A 262 -20.13 15.11 5.05
CA THR A 262 -21.30 14.97 5.94
C THR A 262 -21.06 15.63 7.29
N PHE A 263 -19.83 15.56 7.83
CA PHE A 263 -19.44 16.28 9.04
C PHE A 263 -19.73 17.79 8.93
N CYS A 264 -19.47 18.41 7.79
CA CYS A 264 -19.76 19.83 7.56
C CYS A 264 -21.27 20.11 7.65
N ALA A 265 -22.10 19.30 6.99
CA ALA A 265 -23.55 19.45 7.03
C ALA A 265 -24.13 19.26 8.45
N LEU A 266 -23.60 18.31 9.23
CA LEU A 266 -24.00 18.09 10.63
C LEU A 266 -23.56 19.22 11.56
N THR A 267 -22.41 19.84 11.27
CA THR A 267 -21.93 20.97 12.06
C THR A 267 -22.87 22.17 11.92
N VAL A 268 -23.51 22.35 10.76
CA VAL A 268 -24.45 23.46 10.49
C VAL A 268 -25.65 23.44 11.43
N ILE A 269 -26.36 22.31 11.50
CA ILE A 269 -27.49 22.19 12.44
C ILE A 269 -27.05 22.29 13.88
N THR A 270 -25.84 21.81 14.20
CA THR A 270 -25.28 21.89 15.54
C THR A 270 -25.05 23.35 15.93
N VAL A 271 -24.47 24.16 15.03
CA VAL A 271 -24.27 25.60 15.22
C VAL A 271 -25.60 26.33 15.32
N GLU A 272 -26.54 26.06 14.40
CA GLU A 272 -27.87 26.71 14.39
C GLU A 272 -28.62 26.48 15.71
N LYS A 273 -28.64 25.24 16.21
CA LYS A 273 -29.29 24.93 17.49
C LYS A 273 -28.48 25.42 18.69
N ALA A 274 -27.15 25.45 18.61
CA ALA A 274 -26.31 25.98 19.68
C ALA A 274 -26.53 27.48 19.89
N LEU A 275 -26.71 28.26 18.82
CA LEU A 275 -27.01 29.71 18.88
C LEU A 275 -28.31 30.03 19.65
N LEU A 276 -29.23 29.07 19.80
CA LEU A 276 -30.45 29.25 20.60
C LEU A 276 -30.23 29.11 22.11
N SER A 277 -29.15 28.45 22.52
CA SER A 277 -28.89 28.08 23.93
C SER A 277 -27.59 28.64 24.50
N LEU A 278 -26.64 29.02 23.65
CA LEU A 278 -25.29 29.46 24.00
C LEU A 278 -25.03 30.86 23.44
N ASP A 279 -24.08 31.56 24.06
CA ASP A 279 -23.60 32.85 23.58
C ASP A 279 -23.02 32.74 22.15
N MET A 280 -23.43 33.66 21.28
CA MET A 280 -23.00 33.73 19.88
C MET A 280 -21.47 33.77 19.77
N TRP A 281 -20.79 34.54 20.64
CA TRP A 281 -19.34 34.67 20.64
C TRP A 281 -18.64 33.33 20.87
N LEU A 282 -19.15 32.57 21.84
CA LEU A 282 -18.64 31.25 22.18
C LEU A 282 -18.87 30.26 21.03
N VAL A 283 -20.07 30.27 20.44
CA VAL A 283 -20.42 29.38 19.31
C VAL A 283 -19.55 29.70 18.10
N ALA A 284 -19.38 30.97 17.74
CA ALA A 284 -18.57 31.39 16.61
C ALA A 284 -17.09 31.03 16.79
N MET A 285 -16.52 31.26 17.97
CA MET A 285 -15.13 30.92 18.28
C MET A 285 -14.89 29.40 18.26
N LEU A 286 -15.76 28.63 18.90
CA LEU A 286 -15.65 27.17 18.94
C LEU A 286 -15.80 26.57 17.53
N PHE A 287 -16.80 27.02 16.78
CA PHE A 287 -16.97 26.63 15.39
C PHE A 287 -15.74 26.99 14.56
N ALA A 288 -15.23 28.21 14.67
CA ALA A 288 -14.09 28.65 13.89
C ALA A 288 -12.85 27.79 14.18
N LEU A 289 -12.58 27.47 15.44
CA LEU A 289 -11.46 26.61 15.82
C LEU A 289 -11.61 25.19 15.23
N LEU A 290 -12.78 24.58 15.41
CA LEU A 290 -13.05 23.22 14.91
C LEU A 290 -13.01 23.17 13.38
N ASN A 291 -13.58 24.17 12.72
CA ASN A 291 -13.62 24.25 11.26
C ASN A 291 -12.22 24.47 10.68
N LEU A 292 -11.39 25.30 11.32
CA LEU A 292 -10.00 25.51 10.91
C LEU A 292 -9.16 24.24 11.04
N VAL A 293 -9.33 23.48 12.13
CA VAL A 293 -8.67 22.17 12.31
C VAL A 293 -9.14 21.18 11.25
N HIS A 294 -10.45 21.10 11.00
CA HIS A 294 -11.02 20.18 10.03
C HIS A 294 -10.57 20.47 8.59
N PHE A 295 -10.74 21.70 8.11
CA PHE A 295 -10.34 22.08 6.76
C PHE A 295 -8.82 22.20 6.60
N GLY A 296 -8.09 22.53 7.66
CA GLY A 296 -6.62 22.45 7.68
C GLY A 296 -6.13 21.00 7.52
N ALA A 297 -6.79 20.04 8.17
CA ALA A 297 -6.51 18.63 7.98
C ALA A 297 -6.85 18.16 6.56
N LEU A 298 -7.99 18.59 5.99
CA LEU A 298 -8.37 18.30 4.60
C LEU A 298 -7.40 18.92 3.58
N LEU A 299 -6.94 20.15 3.82
CA LEU A 299 -5.97 20.82 2.96
C LEU A 299 -4.62 20.09 3.01
N ARG A 300 -4.14 19.71 4.20
CA ARG A 300 -2.94 18.89 4.37
C ARG A 300 -3.09 17.54 3.70
N TYR A 301 -4.26 16.92 3.83
CA TYR A 301 -4.57 15.65 3.21
C TYR A 301 -4.55 15.75 1.67
N ASN A 302 -5.20 16.76 1.09
CA ASN A 302 -5.16 17.02 -0.36
C ASN A 302 -3.74 17.33 -0.83
N TYR A 303 -2.95 18.04 -0.02
CA TYR A 303 -1.54 18.31 -0.30
C TYR A 303 -0.70 17.03 -0.33
N LYS A 304 -1.02 16.03 0.50
CA LYS A 304 -0.37 14.71 0.51
C LYS A 304 -0.83 13.83 -0.66
N CYS A 305 -2.13 13.79 -0.95
CA CYS A 305 -2.75 12.83 -1.88
C CYS A 305 -2.89 13.39 -3.31
N GLN A 306 -1.85 14.05 -3.82
CA GLN A 306 -1.83 14.76 -5.10
C GLN A 306 -2.33 13.89 -6.28
N PRO A 307 -2.86 14.48 -7.37
CA PRO A 307 -3.23 13.71 -8.55
C PRO A 307 -1.99 13.12 -9.22
N CYS A 308 -2.09 11.85 -9.62
CA CYS A 308 -1.05 11.15 -10.37
C CYS A 308 -1.15 11.31 -11.89
N LEU A 309 -2.29 11.77 -12.41
CA LEU A 309 -2.54 11.89 -13.85
C LEU A 309 -2.88 13.32 -14.20
N GLY A 310 -2.31 13.84 -15.29
CA GLY A 310 -2.35 15.26 -15.64
C GLY A 310 -3.74 15.86 -15.82
N VAL A 311 -4.71 15.01 -16.13
CA VAL A 311 -6.12 15.37 -16.17
C VAL A 311 -6.63 15.87 -14.81
N GLY A 312 -6.14 15.31 -13.70
CA GLY A 312 -6.55 15.63 -12.32
C GLY A 312 -6.04 16.96 -11.77
N LEU A 313 -5.18 17.70 -12.49
CA LEU A 313 -4.56 18.93 -11.98
C LEU A 313 -5.59 20.02 -11.64
N VAL A 314 -6.53 20.28 -12.55
CA VAL A 314 -7.57 21.30 -12.37
C VAL A 314 -8.53 20.93 -11.23
N PRO A 315 -9.13 19.72 -11.20
CA PRO A 315 -9.90 19.24 -10.06
C PRO A 315 -9.20 19.37 -8.71
N ASN A 316 -7.91 19.01 -8.66
CA ASN A 316 -7.11 19.07 -7.44
C ASN A 316 -6.90 20.50 -6.96
N ASN A 317 -6.55 21.42 -7.86
CA ASN A 317 -6.38 22.82 -7.51
C ASN A 317 -7.70 23.47 -7.10
N LEU A 318 -8.81 23.10 -7.73
CA LEU A 318 -10.13 23.57 -7.35
C LEU A 318 -10.48 23.13 -5.92
N ARG A 319 -10.20 21.88 -5.55
CA ARG A 319 -10.40 21.41 -4.16
C ARG A 319 -9.47 22.05 -3.15
N ALA A 320 -8.18 22.16 -3.47
CA ALA A 320 -7.23 22.85 -2.63
C ALA A 320 -7.71 24.29 -2.35
N LEU A 321 -8.22 24.96 -3.38
CA LEU A 321 -8.84 26.27 -3.25
C LEU A 321 -10.10 26.22 -2.39
N SER A 322 -11.00 25.24 -2.56
CA SER A 322 -12.20 25.08 -1.72
C SER A 322 -11.86 24.94 -0.24
N PHE A 323 -10.91 24.08 0.12
CA PHE A 323 -10.48 23.92 1.52
C PHE A 323 -9.78 25.16 2.05
N ALA A 324 -8.89 25.76 1.26
CA ALA A 324 -8.18 26.97 1.63
C ALA A 324 -9.14 28.16 1.81
N THR A 325 -10.19 28.25 0.99
CA THR A 325 -11.24 29.28 1.10
C THR A 325 -12.05 29.12 2.38
N SER A 326 -12.36 27.88 2.77
CA SER A 326 -13.00 27.60 4.07
C SER A 326 -12.09 28.01 5.23
N CYS A 327 -10.79 27.69 5.18
CA CYS A 327 -9.83 28.17 6.18
C CYS A 327 -9.75 29.71 6.20
N TYR A 328 -9.70 30.35 5.03
CA TYR A 328 -9.62 31.80 4.89
C TYR A 328 -10.83 32.50 5.51
N THR A 329 -12.03 32.10 5.12
CA THR A 329 -13.29 32.64 5.67
C THR A 329 -13.41 32.38 7.17
N THR A 330 -12.94 31.23 7.65
CA THR A 330 -12.90 30.90 9.08
C THR A 330 -11.93 31.79 9.87
N LEU A 331 -10.76 32.13 9.30
CA LEU A 331 -9.83 33.06 9.92
C LEU A 331 -10.41 34.48 9.99
N VAL A 332 -11.14 34.91 8.95
CA VAL A 332 -11.87 36.19 8.96
C VAL A 332 -12.94 36.19 10.05
N LEU A 333 -13.73 35.11 10.17
CA LEU A 333 -14.71 34.94 11.25
C LEU A 333 -14.05 35.04 12.63
N LEU A 334 -12.92 34.37 12.83
CA LEU A 334 -12.18 34.41 14.09
C LEU A 334 -11.66 35.81 14.41
N MET A 335 -11.13 36.53 13.42
CA MET A 335 -10.70 37.93 13.59
C MET A 335 -11.85 38.85 13.99
N ILE A 336 -12.99 38.76 13.31
CA ILE A 336 -14.18 39.57 13.61
C ILE A 336 -14.71 39.23 15.01
N SER A 337 -14.83 37.93 15.33
CA SER A 337 -15.27 37.45 16.64
C SER A 337 -14.36 37.96 17.76
N MET A 338 -13.04 37.89 17.58
CA MET A 338 -12.05 38.37 18.57
C MET A 338 -12.11 39.88 18.76
N LEU A 339 -12.32 40.66 17.68
CA LEU A 339 -12.50 42.12 17.78
C LEU A 339 -13.75 42.46 18.60
N GLN A 340 -14.87 41.80 18.31
CA GLN A 340 -16.12 42.05 19.02
C GLN A 340 -16.05 41.63 20.50
N ILE A 341 -15.42 40.48 20.80
CA ILE A 341 -15.13 40.05 22.18
C ILE A 341 -14.27 41.08 22.91
N SER A 342 -13.19 41.55 22.28
CA SER A 342 -12.23 42.46 22.92
C SER A 342 -12.82 43.84 23.26
N ARG A 343 -13.85 44.26 22.52
CA ARG A 343 -14.48 45.58 22.69
C ARG A 343 -15.84 45.53 23.41
N HIS A 344 -16.32 44.33 23.74
CA HIS A 344 -17.63 44.10 24.36
C HIS A 344 -18.80 44.78 23.64
N HIS A 345 -18.70 45.00 22.33
CA HIS A 345 -19.79 45.60 21.55
C HIS A 345 -20.75 44.52 21.06
N ALA A 346 -22.05 44.74 21.30
CA ALA A 346 -23.10 43.89 20.74
C ALA A 346 -23.20 44.06 19.21
N VAL A 347 -22.96 45.28 18.70
CA VAL A 347 -23.14 45.67 17.30
C VAL A 347 -21.78 45.86 16.61
N ALA A 348 -21.68 45.46 15.35
CA ALA A 348 -20.46 45.63 14.56
C ALA A 348 -20.10 47.11 14.34
N GLY A 349 -18.85 47.47 14.64
CA GLY A 349 -18.30 48.80 14.41
C GLY A 349 -17.62 48.94 13.05
N THR A 350 -17.02 50.11 12.82
CA THR A 350 -16.30 50.43 11.58
C THR A 350 -15.10 49.51 11.33
N SER A 351 -14.47 49.01 12.39
CA SER A 351 -13.33 48.09 12.31
C SER A 351 -13.69 46.73 11.73
N GLU A 352 -14.81 46.15 12.13
CA GLU A 352 -15.28 44.83 11.71
C GLU A 352 -15.65 44.87 10.23
N TRP A 353 -16.35 45.93 9.81
CA TRP A 353 -16.62 46.21 8.40
C TRP A 353 -15.34 46.44 7.59
N THR A 354 -14.36 47.15 8.15
CA THR A 354 -13.07 47.35 7.48
C THR A 354 -12.35 46.02 7.25
N VAL A 355 -12.29 45.16 8.27
CA VAL A 355 -11.71 43.80 8.16
C VAL A 355 -12.43 42.99 7.09
N PHE A 356 -13.76 43.04 7.05
CA PHE A 356 -14.56 42.34 6.05
C PHE A 356 -14.25 42.80 4.62
N PHE A 357 -14.25 44.11 4.34
CA PHE A 357 -13.97 44.64 3.00
C PHE A 357 -12.51 44.40 2.58
N VAL A 358 -11.56 44.54 3.49
CA VAL A 358 -10.14 44.23 3.22
C VAL A 358 -9.99 42.74 2.89
N ALA A 359 -10.65 41.85 3.64
CA ALA A 359 -10.60 40.41 3.37
C ALA A 359 -11.17 40.07 1.98
N ILE A 360 -12.31 40.66 1.59
CA ILE A 360 -12.86 40.48 0.24
C ILE A 360 -11.88 40.96 -0.83
N GLY A 361 -11.25 42.12 -0.63
CA GLY A 361 -10.26 42.66 -1.57
C GLY A 361 -9.00 41.80 -1.71
N LEU A 362 -8.56 41.13 -0.64
CA LEU A 362 -7.37 40.27 -0.63
C LEU A 362 -7.63 38.84 -1.14
N TYR A 363 -8.88 38.40 -1.16
CA TYR A 363 -9.23 37.03 -1.55
C TYR A 363 -8.75 36.62 -2.96
N PRO A 364 -8.82 37.44 -4.02
CA PRO A 364 -8.30 37.06 -5.35
C PRO A 364 -6.79 36.75 -5.34
N VAL A 365 -6.01 37.53 -4.58
CA VAL A 365 -4.57 37.31 -4.43
C VAL A 365 -4.32 35.99 -3.70
N PHE A 366 -5.07 35.73 -2.62
CA PHE A 366 -5.02 34.47 -1.88
C PHE A 366 -5.39 33.26 -2.76
N ALA A 367 -6.45 33.37 -3.57
CA ALA A 367 -6.88 32.28 -4.45
C ALA A 367 -5.80 31.93 -5.49
N VAL A 368 -5.18 32.94 -6.10
CA VAL A 368 -4.09 32.74 -7.08
C VAL A 368 -2.84 32.14 -6.43
N THR A 369 -2.47 32.54 -5.21
CA THR A 369 -1.30 31.98 -4.52
C THR A 369 -1.52 30.52 -4.15
N VAL A 370 -2.68 30.16 -3.60
CA VAL A 370 -3.04 28.76 -3.31
C VAL A 370 -3.02 27.91 -4.57
N TRP A 371 -3.62 28.42 -5.66
CA TRP A 371 -3.64 27.72 -6.94
C TRP A 371 -2.23 27.44 -7.48
N ARG A 372 -1.35 28.44 -7.46
CA ARG A 372 0.04 28.30 -7.92
C ARG A 372 0.86 27.38 -7.03
N TRP A 373 0.69 27.49 -5.70
CA TRP A 373 1.44 26.68 -4.75
C TRP A 373 1.07 25.19 -4.86
N ASN A 374 -0.21 24.87 -4.82
CA ASN A 374 -0.67 23.50 -4.99
C ASN A 374 -0.39 22.98 -6.41
N GLY A 375 -0.55 23.82 -7.44
CA GLY A 375 -0.24 23.47 -8.82
C GLY A 375 1.23 23.07 -9.02
N ARG A 376 2.18 23.83 -8.49
CA ARG A 376 3.61 23.49 -8.53
C ARG A 376 3.90 22.14 -7.89
N ARG A 377 3.27 21.85 -6.75
CA ARG A 377 3.43 20.56 -6.07
C ARG A 377 2.83 19.41 -6.87
N ALA A 378 1.63 19.59 -7.41
CA ALA A 378 0.92 18.57 -8.18
C ALA A 378 1.67 18.16 -9.45
N VAL A 379 2.36 19.09 -10.12
CA VAL A 379 3.17 18.82 -11.32
C VAL A 379 4.29 17.80 -11.05
N LEU A 380 4.82 17.70 -9.83
CA LEU A 380 5.87 16.73 -9.48
C LEU A 380 5.37 15.26 -9.50
N PHE A 381 4.07 15.04 -9.35
CA PHE A 381 3.45 13.71 -9.30
C PHE A 381 2.64 13.41 -10.56
N GLN A 382 2.47 14.41 -11.43
CA GLN A 382 1.69 14.34 -12.65
C GLN A 382 2.38 13.48 -13.71
N VAL A 383 1.64 12.50 -14.21
CA VAL A 383 1.94 11.84 -15.49
C VAL A 383 1.07 12.48 -16.58
N PRO A 384 1.64 13.20 -17.55
CA PRO A 384 0.88 13.83 -18.63
C PRO A 384 0.35 12.77 -19.62
N ASP A 385 -0.73 13.10 -20.35
CA ASP A 385 -1.30 12.21 -21.37
C ASP A 385 -0.54 12.33 -22.71
N VAL A 386 0.74 11.92 -22.68
CA VAL A 386 1.68 12.00 -23.81
C VAL A 386 1.85 10.66 -24.51
N SER A 387 2.21 10.66 -25.80
CA SER A 387 2.46 9.40 -26.53
C SER A 387 3.50 8.50 -25.81
N LEU A 388 3.53 7.19 -26.08
CA LEU A 388 4.46 6.29 -25.40
C LEU A 388 5.93 6.74 -25.60
N LEU A 389 6.27 7.11 -26.84
CA LEU A 389 7.61 7.57 -27.21
C LEU A 389 7.98 8.90 -26.53
N GLU A 390 7.06 9.87 -26.54
CA GLU A 390 7.24 11.15 -25.86
C GLU A 390 7.37 10.98 -24.34
N GLY A 391 6.63 10.03 -23.75
CA GLY A 391 6.74 9.67 -22.34
C GLY A 391 8.11 9.09 -21.96
N LEU A 392 8.73 8.29 -22.85
CA LEU A 392 10.08 7.75 -22.66
C LEU A 392 11.18 8.82 -22.79
N GLN A 393 10.93 9.86 -23.60
CA GLN A 393 11.87 10.97 -23.82
C GLN A 393 11.66 12.14 -22.82
N HIS A 394 10.62 12.07 -22.00
CA HIS A 394 10.22 13.15 -21.10
C HIS A 394 11.33 13.56 -20.12
N GLU A 395 11.36 14.83 -19.73
CA GLU A 395 12.37 15.35 -18.80
C GLU A 395 12.26 14.69 -17.42
N CYS A 396 11.04 14.52 -16.91
CA CYS A 396 10.74 13.89 -15.63
C CYS A 396 10.94 12.36 -15.61
N ASP A 397 11.79 11.89 -14.71
CA ASP A 397 12.15 10.48 -14.49
C ASP A 397 10.97 9.58 -14.13
N ARG A 398 10.01 10.12 -13.36
CA ARG A 398 8.79 9.39 -13.03
C ARG A 398 7.97 9.06 -14.27
N VAL A 399 7.80 10.04 -15.16
CA VAL A 399 7.05 9.87 -16.42
C VAL A 399 7.73 8.83 -17.29
N ARG A 400 9.07 8.85 -17.37
CA ARG A 400 9.86 7.83 -18.07
C ARG A 400 9.70 6.44 -17.47
N ALA A 401 9.80 6.32 -16.15
CA ALA A 401 9.59 5.04 -15.45
C ALA A 401 8.19 4.45 -15.71
N VAL A 402 7.16 5.30 -15.64
CA VAL A 402 5.78 4.92 -15.96
C VAL A 402 5.67 4.51 -17.42
N ALA A 403 6.26 5.27 -18.35
CA ALA A 403 6.28 4.93 -19.77
C ALA A 403 6.98 3.58 -20.04
N SER A 404 8.11 3.30 -19.38
CA SER A 404 8.81 2.01 -19.46
C SER A 404 7.91 0.84 -19.00
N VAL A 405 7.21 0.98 -17.87
CA VAL A 405 6.26 -0.07 -17.43
C VAL A 405 5.08 -0.20 -18.40
N ARG A 406 4.63 0.90 -19.03
CA ARG A 406 3.58 0.81 -20.06
C ARG A 406 4.01 -0.02 -21.27
N VAL A 407 5.29 -0.02 -21.63
CA VAL A 407 5.84 -0.88 -22.71
C VAL A 407 5.57 -2.35 -22.43
N THR A 408 5.67 -2.82 -21.18
CA THR A 408 5.43 -4.23 -20.82
C THR A 408 3.94 -4.58 -20.76
N LEU A 409 3.09 -3.60 -20.45
CA LEU A 409 1.64 -3.78 -20.33
C LEU A 409 0.88 -3.63 -21.67
N GLU A 410 1.40 -2.87 -22.64
CA GLU A 410 0.79 -2.67 -23.95
C GLU A 410 1.21 -3.76 -24.95
N THR A 411 0.56 -4.92 -24.94
CA THR A 411 0.88 -6.10 -25.78
C THR A 411 0.37 -6.02 -27.23
N ALA A 412 0.12 -4.83 -27.76
CA ALA A 412 -0.32 -4.69 -29.16
C ALA A 412 0.83 -5.04 -30.12
N GLU A 413 0.51 -5.60 -31.30
CA GLU A 413 1.50 -5.75 -32.38
C GLU A 413 2.09 -4.38 -32.72
N ARG A 414 3.42 -4.30 -32.75
CA ARG A 414 4.18 -3.08 -33.02
C ARG A 414 4.89 -3.24 -34.35
N ASP A 415 4.87 -2.19 -35.15
CA ASP A 415 5.74 -2.13 -36.33
C ASP A 415 7.22 -2.11 -35.88
N THR A 416 8.07 -2.68 -36.73
CA THR A 416 9.53 -2.76 -36.58
C THR A 416 10.16 -1.38 -36.34
N THR A 417 9.73 -0.37 -37.08
CA THR A 417 10.21 1.02 -36.95
C THR A 417 9.89 1.62 -35.58
N LEU A 418 8.66 1.40 -35.10
CA LEU A 418 8.22 1.86 -33.79
C LEU A 418 8.98 1.12 -32.67
N LEU A 419 9.18 -0.19 -32.82
CA LEU A 419 9.95 -0.99 -31.86
C LEU A 419 11.39 -0.47 -31.70
N GLN A 420 12.06 -0.19 -32.82
CA GLN A 420 13.41 0.38 -32.81
C GLN A 420 13.44 1.75 -32.10
N SER A 421 12.48 2.63 -32.38
CA SER A 421 12.39 3.93 -31.70
C SER A 421 12.17 3.83 -30.18
N ILE A 422 11.39 2.84 -29.74
CA ILE A 422 11.15 2.56 -28.32
C ILE A 422 12.44 2.07 -27.65
N LEU A 423 13.17 1.13 -28.29
CA LEU A 423 14.42 0.61 -27.76
C LEU A 423 15.49 1.70 -27.61
N LEU A 424 15.64 2.57 -28.62
CA LEU A 424 16.57 3.71 -28.55
C LEU A 424 16.16 4.71 -27.46
N ALA A 425 14.86 4.97 -27.27
CA ALA A 425 14.38 5.84 -26.20
C ALA A 425 14.58 5.23 -24.79
N LEU A 426 14.46 3.91 -24.67
CA LEU A 426 14.77 3.18 -23.43
C LEU A 426 16.28 3.24 -23.14
N ASP A 427 17.12 3.03 -24.14
CA ASP A 427 18.58 3.11 -24.03
C ASP A 427 19.05 4.52 -23.62
N ALA A 428 18.50 5.57 -24.22
CA ALA A 428 18.74 6.96 -23.82
C ALA A 428 18.37 7.22 -22.34
N SER A 429 17.41 6.47 -21.78
CA SER A 429 17.07 6.56 -20.35
C SER A 429 18.11 5.88 -19.45
N LEU A 430 18.83 4.87 -19.94
CA LEU A 430 19.91 4.18 -19.22
C LEU A 430 21.19 5.02 -19.14
N ALA A 431 21.45 5.83 -20.17
CA ALA A 431 22.62 6.69 -20.26
C ALA A 431 22.61 7.87 -19.26
N ARG A 432 21.46 8.19 -18.65
CA ARG A 432 21.36 9.29 -17.68
C ARG A 432 22.01 8.92 -16.34
N PRO A 433 22.61 9.89 -15.62
CA PRO A 433 23.24 9.62 -14.33
C PRO A 433 22.22 9.10 -13.32
N VAL A 434 22.59 8.00 -12.65
CA VAL A 434 21.73 7.35 -11.65
C VAL A 434 21.93 8.06 -10.31
N THR A 435 20.92 8.80 -9.86
CA THR A 435 20.83 9.26 -8.47
C THR A 435 19.92 8.31 -7.68
N PRO A 436 20.04 8.26 -6.34
CA PRO A 436 19.22 7.37 -5.51
C PRO A 436 17.71 7.55 -5.73
N GLU A 437 17.28 8.79 -6.00
CA GLU A 437 15.88 9.16 -6.24
C GLU A 437 15.40 8.81 -7.66
N THR A 438 16.32 8.72 -8.62
CA THR A 438 16.01 8.50 -10.05
C THR A 438 16.27 7.06 -10.50
N ALA A 439 16.88 6.23 -9.66
CA ALA A 439 17.29 4.86 -9.97
C ALA A 439 16.13 3.92 -10.40
N PHE A 440 14.87 4.32 -10.24
CA PHE A 440 13.72 3.52 -10.66
C PHE A 440 13.50 3.58 -12.18
N ALA A 441 13.71 4.74 -12.82
CA ALA A 441 13.53 4.90 -14.26
C ALA A 441 14.41 3.95 -15.10
N PRO A 442 15.74 3.87 -14.87
CA PRO A 442 16.59 2.93 -15.62
C PRO A 442 16.26 1.47 -15.29
N ALA A 443 15.89 1.14 -14.04
CA ALA A 443 15.51 -0.22 -13.67
C ALA A 443 14.24 -0.69 -14.42
N TYR A 444 13.23 0.17 -14.53
CA TYR A 444 12.03 -0.11 -15.31
C TYR A 444 12.30 -0.10 -16.82
N ALA A 445 13.23 0.74 -17.30
CA ALA A 445 13.66 0.71 -18.70
C ALA A 445 14.34 -0.64 -19.05
N CYS A 446 15.24 -1.14 -18.21
CA CYS A 446 15.85 -2.47 -18.38
C CYS A 446 14.79 -3.58 -18.39
N GLN A 447 13.79 -3.53 -17.50
CA GLN A 447 12.69 -4.49 -17.49
C GLN A 447 11.89 -4.44 -18.80
N ALA A 448 11.61 -3.24 -19.31
CA ALA A 448 10.91 -3.04 -20.57
C ALA A 448 11.72 -3.56 -21.77
N MET A 449 13.02 -3.30 -21.80
CA MET A 449 13.93 -3.81 -22.83
C MET A 449 14.00 -5.33 -22.80
N TRP A 450 14.10 -5.94 -21.61
CA TRP A 450 14.07 -7.40 -21.49
C TRP A 450 12.77 -8.00 -22.02
N PHE A 451 11.63 -7.41 -21.66
CA PHE A 451 10.33 -7.85 -22.15
C PHE A 451 10.24 -7.77 -23.68
N LEU A 452 10.70 -6.66 -24.26
CA LEU A 452 10.75 -6.48 -25.72
C LEU A 452 11.66 -7.51 -26.38
N TRP A 453 12.84 -7.75 -25.80
CA TRP A 453 13.82 -8.72 -26.29
C TRP A 453 13.22 -10.13 -26.31
N TYR A 454 12.73 -10.57 -25.16
CA TYR A 454 12.16 -11.91 -24.98
C TYR A 454 10.96 -12.19 -25.89
N THR A 455 10.16 -11.16 -26.21
CA THR A 455 8.95 -11.33 -27.01
C THR A 455 9.18 -11.24 -28.52
N ASN A 456 10.16 -10.47 -28.99
CA ASN A 456 10.32 -10.13 -30.43
C ASN A 456 11.63 -10.62 -31.08
N PHE A 457 12.63 -11.06 -30.32
CA PHE A 457 13.96 -11.39 -30.84
C PHE A 457 14.33 -12.86 -30.62
N ASP A 458 15.26 -13.37 -31.43
CA ASP A 458 15.83 -14.70 -31.25
C ASP A 458 16.77 -14.74 -30.05
N LEU A 459 16.55 -15.70 -29.17
CA LEU A 459 17.35 -15.90 -27.94
C LEU A 459 18.63 -16.72 -28.21
N SER A 460 19.09 -16.82 -29.45
CA SER A 460 20.23 -17.66 -29.83
C SER A 460 21.57 -17.08 -29.37
N ASP A 461 21.64 -15.75 -29.20
CA ASP A 461 22.89 -15.06 -28.87
C ASP A 461 23.01 -14.80 -27.36
N HIS A 462 24.17 -15.15 -26.81
CA HIS A 462 24.51 -14.89 -25.43
C HIS A 462 25.14 -13.51 -25.28
N VAL A 463 24.72 -12.77 -24.25
CA VAL A 463 25.30 -11.47 -23.89
C VAL A 463 26.02 -11.57 -22.55
N ALA A 464 27.26 -11.13 -22.52
CA ALA A 464 28.10 -11.09 -21.33
C ALA A 464 27.90 -9.77 -20.56
N GLU A 465 27.77 -9.85 -19.23
CA GLU A 465 27.75 -8.65 -18.37
C GLU A 465 29.08 -7.90 -18.36
N ASN A 466 30.18 -8.64 -18.28
CA ASN A 466 31.53 -8.12 -18.21
C ASN A 466 32.52 -9.18 -18.68
N GLU A 467 33.34 -8.88 -19.69
CA GLU A 467 34.31 -9.83 -20.26
C GLU A 467 35.52 -10.11 -19.35
N ALA A 468 35.68 -9.35 -18.26
CA ALA A 468 36.87 -9.43 -17.40
C ALA A 468 36.89 -10.62 -16.42
N GLU A 469 35.73 -11.20 -16.08
CA GLU A 469 35.63 -12.29 -15.08
C GLU A 469 35.04 -13.58 -15.69
N PRO A 470 35.44 -14.78 -15.20
CA PRO A 470 34.83 -16.02 -15.64
C PRO A 470 33.36 -16.09 -15.22
N PHE A 471 32.48 -16.32 -16.19
CA PHE A 471 31.03 -16.34 -15.97
C PHE A 471 30.54 -17.53 -15.15
N VAL A 472 29.39 -17.35 -14.50
CA VAL A 472 28.68 -18.46 -13.84
C VAL A 472 27.98 -19.32 -14.91
N PRO A 473 28.23 -20.64 -14.98
CA PRO A 473 27.60 -21.50 -15.98
C PRO A 473 26.09 -21.56 -15.76
N PHE A 474 25.30 -21.76 -16.81
CA PHE A 474 23.85 -21.87 -16.69
C PHE A 474 23.43 -23.07 -15.82
N GLY A 475 22.28 -22.94 -15.14
CA GLY A 475 21.73 -24.00 -14.29
C GLY A 475 22.24 -24.02 -12.84
N CYS A 476 23.08 -23.07 -12.44
CA CYS A 476 23.48 -22.89 -11.03
C CYS A 476 22.33 -22.39 -10.15
N TRP A 477 21.30 -21.77 -10.73
CA TRP A 477 20.12 -21.32 -9.98
C TRP A 477 19.27 -22.51 -9.53
N VAL A 478 19.08 -22.65 -8.21
CA VAL A 478 18.29 -23.74 -7.62
C VAL A 478 16.82 -23.53 -7.97
N ARG A 479 16.23 -24.48 -8.70
CA ARG A 479 14.79 -24.49 -8.94
C ARG A 479 14.07 -24.84 -7.65
N SER A 480 13.03 -24.09 -7.29
CA SER A 480 12.17 -24.49 -6.20
C SER A 480 11.56 -25.86 -6.54
N PRO A 481 11.51 -26.83 -5.62
CA PRO A 481 10.67 -28.00 -5.79
C PRO A 481 9.24 -27.47 -5.82
N SER A 482 8.71 -27.20 -7.01
CA SER A 482 7.28 -26.99 -7.16
C SER A 482 6.61 -28.18 -6.50
N ILE A 483 5.65 -27.95 -5.60
CA ILE A 483 4.63 -28.94 -5.28
C ILE A 483 4.06 -29.33 -6.65
N ARG A 484 4.52 -30.45 -7.19
CA ARG A 484 4.08 -30.94 -8.49
C ARG A 484 2.59 -31.14 -8.36
N SER A 485 1.81 -30.26 -8.98
CA SER A 485 0.64 -30.70 -9.69
C SER A 485 1.10 -31.84 -10.59
N SER A 486 0.74 -33.05 -10.20
CA SER A 486 0.89 -34.29 -10.94
C SER A 486 0.14 -34.16 -12.26
N LEU A 487 0.77 -33.56 -13.28
CA LEU A 487 0.36 -33.53 -14.69
C LEU A 487 1.45 -32.79 -15.48
N THR A 488 2.58 -33.46 -15.72
CA THR A 488 3.48 -33.32 -16.89
C THR A 488 4.75 -34.14 -16.62
N SER A 489 4.56 -35.45 -16.66
CA SER A 489 5.62 -36.38 -17.05
C SER A 489 5.23 -36.84 -18.44
N LEU A 490 5.72 -36.15 -19.47
CA LEU A 490 5.95 -36.69 -20.82
C LEU A 490 6.73 -35.66 -21.64
N ALA A 491 7.76 -36.16 -22.31
CA ALA A 491 8.62 -35.53 -23.32
C ALA A 491 9.71 -34.54 -22.85
N ALA A 492 10.83 -35.12 -22.43
CA ALA A 492 12.12 -34.65 -22.91
C ALA A 492 12.14 -34.73 -24.44
N VAL A 493 12.36 -33.61 -25.13
CA VAL A 493 12.60 -33.58 -26.57
C VAL A 493 14.10 -33.46 -26.80
N PRO A 494 14.79 -34.47 -27.37
CA PRO A 494 16.16 -34.34 -27.82
C PRO A 494 16.21 -33.59 -29.17
N PRO A 495 17.36 -33.02 -29.56
CA PRO A 495 17.48 -32.27 -30.80
C PRO A 495 17.49 -33.24 -31.98
N ARG A 496 16.59 -33.10 -32.95
CA ARG A 496 16.69 -33.87 -34.21
C ARG A 496 16.46 -33.00 -35.45
N ARG A 497 17.58 -32.87 -36.16
CA ARG A 497 17.80 -32.72 -37.61
C ARG A 497 16.57 -32.65 -38.51
N ARG A 498 16.63 -31.65 -39.41
CA ARG A 498 15.94 -31.55 -40.69
C ARG A 498 15.86 -32.89 -41.42
N LEU A 499 14.67 -33.20 -41.90
CA LEU A 499 14.46 -33.98 -43.12
C LEU A 499 13.35 -33.29 -43.92
N SER A 500 13.70 -32.84 -45.12
CA SER A 500 12.74 -32.44 -46.15
C SER A 500 11.98 -33.68 -46.60
N LEU A 501 10.67 -33.55 -46.84
CA LEU A 501 9.97 -34.40 -47.79
C LEU A 501 8.83 -33.61 -48.43
N SER A 502 9.03 -33.37 -49.72
CA SER A 502 8.04 -33.05 -50.74
C SER A 502 6.84 -34.01 -50.67
N GLY A 503 5.64 -33.49 -50.90
CA GLY A 503 4.42 -34.28 -50.94
C GLY A 503 3.22 -33.47 -51.42
N SER A 504 3.13 -33.29 -52.74
CA SER A 504 1.98 -32.77 -53.47
C SER A 504 0.70 -33.55 -53.12
N MET A 505 -0.43 -32.85 -52.95
CA MET A 505 -1.69 -33.30 -53.54
C MET A 505 -2.68 -32.13 -53.71
N SER A 506 -3.00 -31.85 -54.97
CA SER A 506 -4.06 -30.96 -55.43
C SER A 506 -5.45 -31.50 -55.08
N TRP A 507 -6.48 -30.66 -54.99
CA TRP A 507 -7.77 -30.73 -55.73
C TRP A 507 -8.49 -29.40 -55.46
N ARG A 508 -8.48 -28.44 -56.40
CA ARG A 508 -9.32 -28.25 -57.60
C ARG A 508 -10.53 -27.36 -57.32
N LEU A 509 -10.51 -26.23 -58.04
CA LEU A 509 -11.53 -25.18 -58.14
C LEU A 509 -12.91 -25.71 -58.53
N GLN A 510 -13.95 -25.03 -58.04
CA GLN A 510 -15.12 -24.74 -58.85
C GLN A 510 -15.49 -23.26 -58.75
N THR A 511 -15.35 -22.60 -59.89
CA THR A 511 -15.78 -21.25 -60.21
C THR A 511 -17.28 -21.21 -60.53
N LYS A 512 -17.99 -20.18 -60.07
CA LYS A 512 -19.07 -19.59 -60.87
C LYS A 512 -19.19 -18.09 -60.61
N SER A 513 -19.26 -17.37 -61.72
CA SER A 513 -19.13 -15.94 -61.94
C SER A 513 -20.48 -15.22 -61.89
N GLY A 514 -20.47 -13.93 -61.53
CA GLY A 514 -21.48 -12.96 -62.01
C GLY A 514 -21.74 -11.75 -61.10
N SER A 515 -21.06 -10.62 -61.38
CA SER A 515 -21.46 -9.17 -61.28
C SER A 515 -22.47 -8.70 -60.20
N PHE A 516 -22.33 -7.58 -59.46
CA PHE A 516 -22.02 -6.19 -59.87
C PHE A 516 -21.98 -5.26 -58.59
N VAL A 517 -21.13 -4.21 -58.58
CA VAL A 517 -21.16 -2.88 -57.84
C VAL A 517 -20.73 -2.70 -56.35
N ARG A 518 -19.48 -2.16 -56.19
CA ARG A 518 -18.94 -1.09 -55.27
C ARG A 518 -18.91 -1.23 -53.71
N PRO A 519 -18.02 -0.49 -52.99
CA PRO A 519 -17.07 -1.08 -52.04
C PRO A 519 -17.08 -0.50 -50.59
N SER A 520 -16.12 -1.01 -49.80
CA SER A 520 -15.60 -0.57 -48.47
C SER A 520 -16.32 -1.17 -47.25
N GLN A 521 -15.86 -2.33 -46.76
CA GLN A 521 -14.70 -2.59 -45.87
C GLN A 521 -15.10 -2.68 -44.37
N GLN A 522 -15.61 -3.84 -44.01
CA GLN A 522 -15.21 -4.57 -42.79
C GLN A 522 -14.27 -5.71 -43.25
N PRO A 523 -13.41 -6.24 -42.37
CA PRO A 523 -13.87 -7.38 -41.60
C PRO A 523 -13.52 -7.32 -40.11
N ALA A 524 -14.44 -7.85 -39.32
CA ALA A 524 -14.16 -8.40 -38.02
C ALA A 524 -13.25 -9.63 -38.15
N SER A 525 -12.28 -9.76 -37.24
CA SER A 525 -11.77 -11.05 -36.77
C SER A 525 -11.56 -10.91 -35.27
N LEU A 526 -12.53 -11.42 -34.52
CA LEU A 526 -12.58 -11.48 -33.07
C LEU A 526 -11.70 -12.65 -32.61
N ALA A 527 -10.49 -12.37 -32.16
CA ALA A 527 -9.75 -13.26 -31.26
C ALA A 527 -10.04 -12.83 -29.82
N HIS A 528 -10.93 -13.57 -29.16
CA HIS A 528 -11.18 -13.47 -27.73
C HIS A 528 -9.94 -13.89 -26.94
N ALA A 529 -9.28 -12.93 -26.29
CA ALA A 529 -8.41 -13.21 -25.13
C ALA A 529 -9.20 -12.90 -23.86
N ILE A 530 -9.58 -13.96 -23.17
CA ILE A 530 -10.36 -13.99 -21.93
C ILE A 530 -9.53 -13.38 -20.80
N LEU A 531 -9.95 -12.21 -20.32
CA LEU A 531 -9.69 -11.73 -18.96
C LEU A 531 -11.05 -11.63 -18.24
N VAL A 532 -11.67 -12.79 -18.06
CA VAL A 532 -12.83 -12.94 -17.18
C VAL A 532 -12.29 -13.03 -15.76
N ALA A 533 -12.61 -12.04 -14.93
CA ALA A 533 -12.42 -12.13 -13.49
C ALA A 533 -13.18 -13.36 -12.97
N PRO A 534 -12.56 -14.23 -12.14
CA PRO A 534 -13.29 -15.38 -11.61
C PRO A 534 -14.40 -14.90 -10.67
N ALA A 535 -15.61 -15.44 -10.86
CA ALA A 535 -16.72 -15.30 -9.93
C ALA A 535 -16.33 -15.88 -8.55
N PRO A 536 -16.87 -15.34 -7.43
CA PRO A 536 -16.53 -15.82 -6.11
C PRO A 536 -17.14 -17.20 -5.90
N LEU A 537 -16.29 -18.22 -5.74
CA LEU A 537 -16.67 -19.55 -5.32
C LEU A 537 -16.48 -19.69 -3.81
N ASP A 538 -17.50 -20.29 -3.19
CA ASP A 538 -17.74 -20.41 -1.76
C ASP A 538 -16.56 -20.91 -0.93
N THR A 539 -16.46 -20.34 0.26
CA THR A 539 -15.45 -20.60 1.28
C THR A 539 -15.60 -21.99 1.91
N SER A 540 -14.59 -22.83 1.74
CA SER A 540 -14.30 -23.94 2.67
C SER A 540 -12.98 -23.66 3.41
N ARG A 541 -13.12 -23.46 4.72
CA ARG A 541 -12.12 -23.42 5.81
C ARG A 541 -10.65 -23.19 5.43
N LYS A 542 -10.18 -21.96 5.68
CA LYS A 542 -8.76 -21.65 5.98
C LYS A 542 -8.59 -21.15 7.41
N PRO A 543 -7.46 -21.46 8.07
CA PRO A 543 -7.22 -21.14 9.47
C PRO A 543 -7.05 -19.63 9.66
N ARG A 544 -7.79 -19.07 10.61
CA ARG A 544 -7.67 -17.68 11.08
C ARG A 544 -6.36 -17.52 11.83
N GLY A 545 -5.46 -16.70 11.30
CA GLY A 545 -4.30 -16.22 12.04
C GLY A 545 -3.34 -15.40 11.18
N MET A 546 -3.28 -14.10 11.47
CA MET A 546 -2.19 -13.17 11.11
C MET A 546 -1.96 -12.83 9.63
N LEU A 547 -2.60 -11.74 9.19
CA LEU A 547 -1.97 -10.57 8.55
C LEU A 547 -3.05 -9.50 8.42
N ARG A 548 -3.18 -8.69 9.48
CA ARG A 548 -4.14 -7.58 9.56
C ARG A 548 -3.38 -6.33 9.13
N GLY A 549 -3.73 -5.70 8.02
CA GLY A 549 -3.26 -4.33 7.75
C GLY A 549 -3.34 -3.82 6.31
N ALA A 550 -3.07 -4.63 5.29
CA ALA A 550 -3.12 -4.15 3.90
C ALA A 550 -4.50 -4.42 3.28
N SER A 551 -5.09 -3.44 2.57
CA SER A 551 -6.27 -3.71 1.75
C SER A 551 -5.94 -4.84 0.77
N THR A 552 -6.69 -5.94 0.85
CA THR A 552 -6.49 -7.13 0.00
C THR A 552 -6.50 -6.76 -1.49
N ASP A 553 -7.20 -5.69 -1.86
CA ASP A 553 -7.36 -5.24 -3.24
C ASP A 553 -6.09 -4.56 -3.81
N GLN A 554 -5.35 -3.79 -3.01
CA GLN A 554 -4.11 -3.14 -3.48
C GLN A 554 -2.95 -4.14 -3.58
N LEU A 555 -2.83 -5.04 -2.60
CA LEU A 555 -1.81 -6.08 -2.62
C LEU A 555 -2.06 -7.10 -3.75
N THR A 556 -3.32 -7.45 -4.01
CA THR A 556 -3.69 -8.29 -5.15
C THR A 556 -3.47 -7.60 -6.49
N LEU A 557 -3.70 -6.28 -6.59
CA LEU A 557 -3.39 -5.52 -7.80
C LEU A 557 -1.89 -5.44 -8.07
N ILE A 558 -1.09 -5.14 -7.04
CA ILE A 558 0.39 -5.16 -7.16
C ILE A 558 0.85 -6.55 -7.57
N GLN A 559 0.32 -7.61 -6.95
CA GLN A 559 0.60 -8.99 -7.36
C GLN A 559 0.13 -9.29 -8.79
N LEU A 560 -1.00 -8.74 -9.25
CA LEU A 560 -1.48 -8.89 -10.61
C LEU A 560 -0.59 -8.17 -11.62
N VAL A 561 -0.08 -6.98 -11.30
CA VAL A 561 0.87 -6.27 -12.16
C VAL A 561 2.23 -6.98 -12.12
N GLU A 562 2.69 -7.42 -10.96
CA GLU A 562 3.90 -8.24 -10.84
C GLU A 562 3.78 -9.53 -11.65
N LYS A 563 2.59 -10.15 -11.67
CA LYS A 563 2.27 -11.33 -12.47
C LYS A 563 2.17 -11.03 -13.97
N ALA A 564 1.54 -9.91 -14.35
CA ALA A 564 1.43 -9.47 -15.75
C ALA A 564 2.77 -9.01 -16.33
N THR A 565 3.69 -8.57 -15.47
CA THR A 565 5.08 -8.24 -15.82
C THR A 565 6.06 -9.38 -15.57
N ASP A 566 5.57 -10.56 -15.13
CA ASP A 566 6.37 -11.78 -15.01
C ASP A 566 6.43 -12.49 -16.36
N LEU A 567 7.64 -12.79 -16.82
CA LEU A 567 7.89 -13.44 -18.11
C LEU A 567 7.19 -14.80 -18.22
N ALA A 568 6.91 -15.48 -17.09
CA ALA A 568 6.19 -16.74 -17.07
C ALA A 568 4.80 -16.69 -17.75
N TYR A 569 4.26 -15.49 -17.98
CA TYR A 569 2.97 -15.26 -18.63
C TYR A 569 3.07 -14.55 -19.99
N ALA A 570 4.29 -14.26 -20.48
CA ALA A 570 4.50 -13.65 -21.79
C ALA A 570 4.48 -14.72 -22.90
N VAL A 571 3.66 -14.49 -23.95
CA VAL A 571 3.63 -15.34 -25.14
C VAL A 571 4.78 -14.95 -26.06
N CYS A 572 5.64 -15.90 -26.40
CA CYS A 572 6.69 -15.71 -27.41
C CYS A 572 6.03 -15.57 -28.79
N MET A 573 6.32 -14.48 -29.51
CA MET A 573 5.85 -14.33 -30.90
C MET A 573 6.61 -15.29 -31.82
N THR A 574 5.93 -15.75 -32.87
CA THR A 574 6.43 -16.74 -33.84
C THR A 574 7.25 -16.13 -34.97
N THR A 575 7.19 -14.81 -35.14
CA THR A 575 7.92 -14.03 -36.14
C THR A 575 8.97 -13.16 -35.44
N ARG A 576 10.20 -13.68 -35.33
CA ARG A 576 11.30 -12.99 -34.64
C ARG A 576 12.08 -12.11 -35.61
N ILE A 577 12.43 -10.92 -35.15
CA ILE A 577 13.19 -9.92 -35.93
C ILE A 577 14.67 -10.34 -35.94
N ALA A 578 15.29 -10.32 -37.12
CA ALA A 578 16.72 -10.62 -37.28
C ALA A 578 17.60 -9.55 -36.59
N ASP A 579 18.77 -9.97 -36.11
CA ASP A 579 19.68 -9.16 -35.29
C ASP A 579 20.09 -7.83 -35.96
N ASP A 580 19.63 -6.72 -35.39
CA ASP A 580 20.16 -5.37 -35.66
C ASP A 580 21.25 -5.06 -34.63
N ILE A 581 22.45 -4.71 -35.11
CA ILE A 581 23.62 -4.37 -34.28
C ILE A 581 23.29 -3.22 -33.31
N ALA A 582 22.53 -2.22 -33.73
CA ALA A 582 22.16 -1.10 -32.86
C ALA A 582 21.28 -1.58 -31.69
N ILE A 583 20.34 -2.50 -31.97
CA ILE A 583 19.45 -3.07 -30.95
C ILE A 583 20.24 -3.96 -29.98
N ARG A 584 21.20 -4.73 -30.48
CA ARG A 584 22.11 -5.54 -29.66
C ARG A 584 22.92 -4.66 -28.69
N ASN A 585 23.49 -3.55 -29.17
CA ASN A 585 24.23 -2.61 -28.33
C ASN A 585 23.38 -2.03 -27.20
N CYS A 586 22.11 -1.69 -27.48
CA CYS A 586 21.17 -1.25 -26.45
C CYS A 586 20.95 -2.34 -25.38
N PHE A 587 20.83 -3.60 -25.79
CA PHE A 587 20.66 -4.71 -24.86
C PHE A 587 21.91 -4.99 -24.02
N GLU A 588 23.11 -4.95 -24.61
CA GLU A 588 24.38 -5.04 -23.90
C GLU A 588 24.53 -3.94 -22.85
N HIS A 589 24.18 -2.70 -23.22
CA HIS A 589 24.15 -1.58 -22.28
C HIS A 589 23.15 -1.80 -21.15
N ALA A 590 21.96 -2.35 -21.44
CA ALA A 590 20.96 -2.69 -20.42
C ALA A 590 21.46 -3.75 -19.43
N VAL A 591 22.16 -4.79 -19.90
CA VAL A 591 22.75 -5.83 -19.04
C VAL A 591 23.81 -5.23 -18.12
N LYS A 592 24.73 -4.43 -18.66
CA LYS A 592 25.73 -3.72 -17.85
C LYS A 592 25.08 -2.82 -16.80
N LYS A 593 24.03 -2.09 -17.19
CA LYS A 593 23.29 -1.21 -16.29
C LYS A 593 22.56 -1.97 -15.19
N LEU A 594 22.00 -3.14 -15.49
CA LEU A 594 21.40 -4.03 -14.48
C LEU A 594 22.44 -4.50 -13.45
N GLY A 595 23.66 -4.81 -13.90
CA GLY A 595 24.79 -5.15 -13.01
C GLY A 595 25.17 -4.01 -12.06
N GLU A 596 25.13 -2.75 -12.52
CA GLU A 596 25.31 -1.57 -11.67
C GLU A 596 24.13 -1.39 -10.69
N LEU A 597 22.90 -1.49 -11.19
CA LEU A 597 21.68 -1.26 -10.41
C LEU A 597 21.47 -2.32 -9.32
N CYS A 598 21.93 -3.55 -9.50
CA CYS A 598 21.86 -4.61 -8.48
C CYS A 598 22.68 -4.27 -7.22
N ARG A 599 23.64 -3.34 -7.33
CA ARG A 599 24.47 -2.81 -6.24
C ARG A 599 24.05 -1.40 -5.79
N SER A 600 23.00 -0.83 -6.37
CA SER A 600 22.54 0.53 -6.03
C SER A 600 22.06 0.63 -4.58
N SER A 601 22.08 1.82 -3.97
CA SER A 601 21.55 2.02 -2.60
C SER A 601 20.02 1.89 -2.53
N CYS A 602 19.32 2.08 -3.65
CA CYS A 602 17.86 1.98 -3.74
C CYS A 602 17.39 0.52 -3.71
N ARG A 603 16.71 0.12 -2.62
CA ARG A 603 16.19 -1.25 -2.42
C ARG A 603 15.32 -1.74 -3.58
N ARG A 604 14.38 -0.92 -4.06
CA ARG A 604 13.45 -1.31 -5.12
C ARG A 604 14.15 -1.52 -6.46
N SER A 605 15.08 -0.63 -6.82
CA SER A 605 15.88 -0.76 -8.04
C SER A 605 16.76 -2.00 -8.00
N ARG A 606 17.41 -2.29 -6.87
CA ARG A 606 18.18 -3.54 -6.68
C ARG A 606 17.32 -4.78 -6.87
N LEU A 607 16.13 -4.82 -6.26
CA LEU A 607 15.23 -5.96 -6.35
C LEU A 607 14.72 -6.17 -7.76
N LEU A 608 14.31 -5.09 -8.43
CA LEU A 608 13.85 -5.16 -9.82
C LEU A 608 14.98 -5.58 -10.76
N ALA A 609 16.17 -4.98 -10.63
CA ALA A 609 17.32 -5.34 -11.45
C ALA A 609 17.72 -6.80 -11.23
N SER A 610 17.73 -7.26 -9.98
CA SER A 610 18.05 -8.66 -9.64
C SER A 610 17.02 -9.64 -10.19
N LYS A 611 15.73 -9.28 -10.15
CA LYS A 611 14.65 -10.08 -10.77
C LYS A 611 14.88 -10.20 -12.29
N VAL A 612 15.13 -9.09 -12.97
CA VAL A 612 15.34 -9.07 -14.43
C VAL A 612 16.59 -9.88 -14.81
N LEU A 613 17.72 -9.70 -14.11
CA LEU A 613 18.93 -10.48 -14.35
C LEU A 613 18.74 -11.97 -14.11
N GLN A 614 18.01 -12.35 -13.05
CA GLN A 614 17.67 -13.74 -12.78
C GLN A 614 16.87 -14.34 -13.94
N GLU A 615 15.86 -13.63 -14.45
CA GLU A 615 15.03 -14.08 -15.57
C GLU A 615 15.87 -14.24 -16.85
N MET A 616 16.71 -13.25 -17.17
CA MET A 616 17.63 -13.30 -18.31
C MET A 616 18.61 -14.49 -18.24
N TYR A 617 19.17 -14.74 -17.06
CA TYR A 617 20.10 -15.85 -16.83
C TYR A 617 19.37 -17.21 -16.92
N GLN A 618 18.18 -17.33 -16.33
CA GLN A 618 17.38 -18.56 -16.42
C GLN A 618 16.90 -18.86 -17.84
N ALA A 619 16.68 -17.83 -18.66
CA ALA A 619 16.37 -17.95 -20.08
C ALA A 619 17.58 -18.33 -20.95
N GLY A 620 18.79 -18.36 -20.38
CA GLY A 620 20.02 -18.69 -21.11
C GLY A 620 20.55 -17.53 -21.97
N VAL A 621 20.08 -16.30 -21.77
CA VAL A 621 20.42 -15.15 -22.63
C VAL A 621 21.63 -14.40 -22.11
N VAL A 622 21.75 -14.25 -20.79
CA VAL A 622 22.80 -13.44 -20.17
C VAL A 622 23.75 -14.27 -19.33
N GLN A 623 25.04 -14.08 -19.57
CA GLN A 623 26.11 -14.60 -18.72
C GLN A 623 26.50 -13.55 -17.68
N ILE A 624 26.41 -13.93 -16.41
CA ILE A 624 26.59 -13.03 -15.27
C ILE A 624 27.90 -13.36 -14.55
N SER A 625 28.60 -12.32 -14.09
CA SER A 625 29.79 -12.46 -13.25
C SER A 625 29.47 -13.13 -11.90
N PRO A 626 30.42 -13.82 -11.25
CA PRO A 626 30.21 -14.43 -9.94
C PRO A 626 29.76 -13.43 -8.88
N THR A 627 30.30 -12.21 -8.94
CA THR A 627 29.99 -11.13 -8.00
C THR A 627 28.54 -10.67 -8.16
N THR A 628 28.09 -10.38 -9.39
CA THR A 628 26.71 -9.99 -9.66
C THR A 628 25.73 -11.14 -9.36
N PHE A 629 26.08 -12.39 -9.68
CA PHE A 629 25.25 -13.55 -9.36
C PHE A 629 24.98 -13.68 -7.84
N PHE A 630 26.00 -13.45 -7.02
CA PHE A 630 25.86 -13.42 -5.55
C PHE A 630 24.91 -12.33 -5.08
N TYR A 631 25.07 -11.09 -5.57
CA TYR A 631 24.16 -10.00 -5.23
C TYR A 631 22.73 -10.24 -5.71
N VAL A 632 22.54 -10.81 -6.90
CA VAL A 632 21.21 -11.20 -7.41
C VAL A 632 20.56 -12.21 -6.48
N ALA A 633 21.28 -13.27 -6.08
CA ALA A 633 20.77 -14.27 -5.14
C ALA A 633 20.46 -13.66 -3.76
N ALA A 634 21.34 -12.81 -3.22
CA ALA A 634 21.14 -12.17 -1.93
C ALA A 634 19.95 -11.19 -1.95
N ASN A 635 19.86 -10.33 -2.97
CA ASN A 635 18.75 -9.38 -3.12
C ASN A 635 17.40 -10.11 -3.20
N LEU A 636 17.32 -11.24 -3.91
CA LEU A 636 16.07 -11.97 -4.09
C LEU A 636 15.63 -12.80 -2.88
N THR A 637 16.43 -12.88 -1.80
CA THR A 637 16.02 -13.51 -0.53
C THR A 637 14.86 -12.77 0.16
N VAL A 638 14.68 -11.47 -0.11
CA VAL A 638 13.56 -10.66 0.42
C VAL A 638 12.41 -10.51 -0.59
N ALA A 639 12.38 -11.29 -1.67
CA ALA A 639 11.31 -11.24 -2.66
C ALA A 639 9.96 -11.57 -2.01
N SER A 640 8.88 -10.86 -2.34
CA SER A 640 7.53 -11.05 -1.77
C SER A 640 7.02 -12.50 -1.88
N SER A 641 7.38 -13.17 -2.97
CA SER A 641 7.07 -14.58 -3.21
C SER A 641 8.04 -15.48 -2.45
N TYR A 642 7.52 -16.20 -1.45
CA TYR A 642 8.30 -17.16 -0.67
C TYR A 642 9.01 -18.21 -1.55
N THR A 643 8.40 -18.67 -2.64
CA THR A 643 9.04 -19.65 -3.52
C THR A 643 10.27 -19.08 -4.23
N LYS A 644 10.22 -17.80 -4.64
CA LYS A 644 11.38 -17.10 -5.21
C LYS A 644 12.44 -16.83 -4.14
N ALA A 645 12.04 -16.38 -2.96
CA ALA A 645 12.93 -16.15 -1.83
C ALA A 645 13.67 -17.43 -1.41
N ALA A 646 12.96 -18.55 -1.24
CA ALA A 646 13.55 -19.83 -0.85
C ALA A 646 14.50 -20.38 -1.93
N ALA A 647 14.15 -20.25 -3.21
CA ALA A 647 15.04 -20.60 -4.32
C ALA A 647 16.32 -19.74 -4.31
N ALA A 648 16.20 -18.44 -4.05
CA ALA A 648 17.32 -17.52 -3.95
C ALA A 648 18.22 -17.85 -2.74
N ALA A 649 17.65 -18.13 -1.56
CA ALA A 649 18.40 -18.50 -0.36
C ALA A 649 19.19 -19.81 -0.54
N ARG A 650 18.59 -20.84 -1.15
CA ARG A 650 19.30 -22.09 -1.46
C ARG A 650 20.38 -21.89 -2.52
N THR A 651 20.11 -21.05 -3.53
CA THR A 651 21.10 -20.69 -4.54
C THR A 651 22.28 -19.97 -3.91
N LEU A 652 22.03 -19.00 -3.02
CA LEU A 652 23.05 -18.28 -2.28
C LEU A 652 23.91 -19.21 -1.43
N ALA A 653 23.28 -20.11 -0.67
CA ALA A 653 23.98 -21.07 0.18
C ALA A 653 24.85 -22.04 -0.62
N ARG A 654 24.31 -22.62 -1.68
CA ARG A 654 25.07 -23.50 -2.57
C ARG A 654 26.23 -22.75 -3.23
N PHE A 655 25.96 -21.56 -3.75
CA PHE A 655 26.96 -20.76 -4.44
C PHE A 655 28.08 -20.29 -3.51
N ALA A 656 27.77 -19.97 -2.25
CA ALA A 656 28.79 -19.63 -1.24
C ALA A 656 29.67 -20.84 -0.88
N ASN A 657 29.09 -22.04 -0.77
CA ASN A 657 29.84 -23.26 -0.47
C ASN A 657 30.80 -23.67 -1.61
N ASP A 658 30.47 -23.34 -2.87
CA ASP A 658 31.28 -23.67 -4.04
C ASP A 658 32.42 -22.65 -4.30
N ARG A 659 32.56 -21.62 -3.45
CA ARG A 659 33.51 -20.50 -3.65
C ARG A 659 34.56 -20.44 -2.53
N ASP A 660 35.65 -19.75 -2.85
CA ASP A 660 36.71 -19.46 -1.88
C ASP A 660 36.15 -18.67 -0.67
N ASP A 661 36.49 -19.14 0.53
CA ASP A 661 36.01 -18.56 1.78
C ASP A 661 36.33 -17.07 1.90
N ALA A 662 37.53 -16.64 1.45
CA ALA A 662 37.91 -15.23 1.52
C ALA A 662 37.11 -14.38 0.54
N TRP A 663 36.75 -14.93 -0.62
CA TRP A 663 35.82 -14.30 -1.56
C TRP A 663 34.43 -14.13 -0.95
N VAL A 664 33.88 -15.16 -0.30
CA VAL A 664 32.57 -15.11 0.38
C VAL A 664 32.60 -14.08 1.50
N GLY A 665 33.63 -14.11 2.35
CA GLY A 665 33.80 -13.15 3.44
C GLY A 665 33.77 -11.69 2.96
N ARG A 666 34.44 -11.37 1.85
CA ARG A 666 34.44 -10.00 1.29
C ARG A 666 33.07 -9.54 0.79
N HIS A 667 32.29 -10.43 0.17
CA HIS A 667 30.96 -10.08 -0.35
C HIS A 667 29.87 -10.06 0.73
N VAL A 668 30.02 -10.91 1.76
CA VAL A 668 29.23 -10.83 2.99
C VAL A 668 29.54 -9.55 3.77
N ALA A 669 30.76 -9.00 3.68
CA ALA A 669 31.14 -7.71 4.29
C ALA A 669 30.58 -6.46 3.56
N ASP A 670 29.42 -6.58 2.93
CA ASP A 670 28.65 -5.46 2.37
C ASP A 670 27.45 -5.15 3.28
N ALA A 671 27.37 -3.91 3.76
CA ALA A 671 26.34 -3.48 4.74
C ALA A 671 24.92 -3.73 4.24
N ILE A 672 24.68 -3.47 2.95
CA ILE A 672 23.36 -3.60 2.32
C ILE A 672 22.97 -5.07 2.22
N THR A 673 23.90 -5.92 1.75
CA THR A 673 23.69 -7.36 1.62
C THR A 673 23.40 -8.01 2.95
N LEU A 674 24.17 -7.68 4.00
CA LEU A 674 23.92 -8.16 5.36
C LEU A 674 22.54 -7.80 5.85
N ARG A 675 22.16 -6.52 5.69
CA ARG A 675 20.85 -6.05 6.13
C ARG A 675 19.73 -6.80 5.41
N LEU A 676 19.85 -7.01 4.10
CA LEU A 676 18.86 -7.75 3.31
C LEU A 676 18.73 -9.20 3.76
N VAL A 677 19.84 -9.90 3.98
CA VAL A 677 19.82 -11.29 4.45
C VAL A 677 19.18 -11.38 5.84
N VAL A 678 19.45 -10.43 6.74
CA VAL A 678 18.82 -10.38 8.07
C VAL A 678 17.34 -10.06 7.98
N ASP A 679 16.95 -9.09 7.16
CA ASP A 679 15.54 -8.74 6.93
C ASP A 679 14.77 -9.93 6.32
N ALA A 680 15.42 -10.72 5.44
CA ALA A 680 14.84 -11.93 4.86
C ALA A 680 14.55 -13.00 5.93
N MET A 681 15.48 -13.20 6.87
CA MET A 681 15.29 -14.13 7.99
C MET A 681 14.13 -13.71 8.90
N HIS A 682 13.91 -12.41 9.09
CA HIS A 682 12.73 -11.90 9.81
C HIS A 682 11.43 -12.16 9.06
N LEU A 683 11.43 -11.90 7.75
CA LEU A 683 10.26 -12.08 6.89
C LEU A 683 9.80 -13.55 6.83
N TYR A 684 10.75 -14.48 6.81
CA TYR A 684 10.50 -15.93 6.67
C TYR A 684 10.89 -16.75 7.91
N ARG A 685 10.86 -16.14 9.10
CA ARG A 685 11.34 -16.74 10.37
C ARG A 685 10.71 -18.09 10.75
N LEU A 686 9.52 -18.39 10.24
CA LEU A 686 8.81 -19.64 10.53
C LEU A 686 9.39 -20.83 9.74
N ASP A 687 10.14 -20.57 8.67
CA ASP A 687 10.80 -21.60 7.90
C ASP A 687 12.23 -21.79 8.44
N GLY A 688 12.39 -22.82 9.27
CA GLY A 688 13.68 -23.17 9.88
C GLY A 688 14.77 -23.48 8.85
N ASP A 689 14.45 -24.07 7.70
CA ASP A 689 15.43 -24.44 6.68
C ASP A 689 15.91 -23.20 5.92
N PHE A 690 15.00 -22.27 5.63
CA PHE A 690 15.32 -20.98 5.04
C PHE A 690 16.28 -20.17 5.93
N VAL A 691 15.92 -20.00 7.21
CA VAL A 691 16.74 -19.26 8.17
C VAL A 691 18.09 -19.94 8.36
N THR A 692 18.11 -21.26 8.52
CA THR A 692 19.36 -22.02 8.67
C THR A 692 20.28 -21.87 7.46
N SER A 693 19.74 -21.91 6.24
CA SER A 693 20.52 -21.75 5.01
C SER A 693 21.24 -20.40 4.96
N LEU A 694 20.54 -19.31 5.32
CA LEU A 694 21.11 -17.97 5.35
C LEU A 694 22.11 -17.78 6.50
N LEU A 695 21.82 -18.33 7.68
CA LEU A 695 22.75 -18.29 8.81
C LEU A 695 24.06 -19.04 8.51
N THR A 696 24.01 -20.13 7.75
CA THR A 696 25.22 -20.85 7.31
C THR A 696 26.12 -19.96 6.44
N VAL A 697 25.55 -19.23 5.48
CA VAL A 697 26.29 -18.27 4.63
C VAL A 697 26.90 -17.15 5.47
N LEU A 698 26.11 -16.58 6.39
CA LEU A 698 26.60 -15.54 7.30
C LEU A 698 27.74 -16.05 8.19
N LEU A 699 27.59 -17.27 8.75
CA LEU A 699 28.60 -17.87 9.61
C LEU A 699 29.90 -18.10 8.85
N GLN A 700 29.86 -18.70 7.65
CA GLN A 700 31.04 -18.90 6.79
C GLN A 700 31.73 -17.57 6.44
N GLY A 701 30.95 -16.56 6.07
CA GLY A 701 31.49 -15.23 5.76
C GLY A 701 32.15 -14.58 6.98
N PHE A 702 31.49 -14.61 8.15
CA PHE A 702 32.03 -14.00 9.36
C PHE A 702 33.21 -14.76 9.95
N THR A 703 33.23 -16.09 9.95
CA THR A 703 34.40 -16.86 10.42
C THR A 703 35.61 -16.53 9.55
N THR A 704 35.42 -16.40 8.25
CA THR A 704 36.50 -16.02 7.34
C THR A 704 36.98 -14.59 7.58
N LEU A 705 36.06 -13.64 7.79
CA LEU A 705 36.43 -12.26 8.15
C LEU A 705 37.19 -12.19 9.48
N ALA A 706 36.79 -12.99 10.47
CA ALA A 706 37.48 -13.10 11.75
C ALA A 706 38.91 -13.67 11.59
N ALA A 707 39.10 -14.61 10.66
CA ALA A 707 40.40 -15.19 10.32
C ALA A 707 41.29 -14.21 9.53
N LEU A 708 40.73 -13.43 8.60
CA LEU A 708 41.45 -12.41 7.84
C LEU A 708 41.95 -11.26 8.74
N GLY A 709 41.24 -10.98 9.84
CA GLY A 709 41.61 -9.94 10.80
C GLY A 709 41.74 -8.57 10.13
N THR A 710 42.92 -7.94 10.25
CA THR A 710 43.18 -6.61 9.65
C THR A 710 43.36 -6.63 8.13
N LYS A 711 43.51 -7.81 7.51
CA LYS A 711 43.56 -7.95 6.04
C LYS A 711 42.17 -7.92 5.40
N GLY A 712 41.10 -8.06 6.19
CA GLY A 712 39.72 -7.99 5.74
C GLY A 712 39.18 -6.56 5.64
N PRO A 713 37.97 -6.39 5.08
CA PRO A 713 37.24 -5.12 5.11
C PRO A 713 37.07 -4.60 6.54
N ASN A 714 37.05 -3.28 6.71
CA ASN A 714 36.87 -2.68 8.02
C ASN A 714 35.45 -2.97 8.56
N ALA A 715 35.37 -3.66 9.70
CA ALA A 715 34.13 -4.01 10.39
C ALA A 715 33.16 -2.83 10.60
N ALA A 716 33.68 -1.61 10.77
CA ALA A 716 32.86 -0.42 10.96
C ALA A 716 32.05 -0.01 9.71
N ILE A 717 32.39 -0.54 8.52
CA ILE A 717 31.70 -0.23 7.26
C ILE A 717 30.43 -1.08 7.12
N TYR A 718 30.43 -2.31 7.61
CA TYR A 718 29.35 -3.28 7.38
C TYR A 718 28.62 -3.75 8.64
N LEU A 719 29.16 -3.50 9.84
CA LEU A 719 28.50 -3.79 11.11
C LEU A 719 27.98 -2.52 11.75
N ASP A 720 26.66 -2.48 11.95
CA ASP A 720 26.00 -1.43 12.71
C ASP A 720 25.17 -2.03 13.86
N ARG A 721 24.78 -1.16 14.80
CA ARG A 721 23.99 -1.58 15.97
C ARG A 721 22.60 -2.07 15.57
N SER A 722 22.05 -1.55 14.47
CA SER A 722 20.71 -1.93 14.01
C SER A 722 20.67 -3.37 13.49
N LEU A 723 21.73 -3.84 12.83
CA LEU A 723 21.88 -5.22 12.36
C LEU A 723 21.95 -6.20 13.54
N VAL A 724 22.78 -5.89 14.53
CA VAL A 724 22.92 -6.75 15.73
C VAL A 724 21.64 -6.76 16.55
N ALA A 725 20.97 -5.62 16.70
CA ALA A 725 19.66 -5.56 17.34
C ALA A 725 18.62 -6.44 16.61
N ALA A 726 18.60 -6.40 15.27
CA ALA A 726 17.71 -7.25 14.47
C ALA A 726 18.04 -8.75 14.64
N LEU A 727 19.32 -9.14 14.71
CA LEU A 727 19.71 -10.53 14.98
C LEU A 727 19.32 -10.99 16.40
N LEU A 728 19.46 -10.12 17.40
CA LEU A 728 19.02 -10.39 18.77
C LEU A 728 17.49 -10.49 18.87
N GLU A 729 16.77 -9.65 18.12
CA GLU A 729 15.31 -9.74 18.02
C GLU A 729 14.88 -11.07 17.38
N LEU A 730 15.57 -11.51 16.32
CA LEU A 730 15.32 -12.81 15.69
C LEU A 730 15.47 -13.96 16.69
N GLN A 731 16.42 -13.85 17.63
CA GLN A 731 16.63 -14.84 18.68
C GLN A 731 15.50 -14.92 19.72
N SER A 732 14.73 -13.84 19.91
CA SER A 732 13.58 -13.85 20.82
C SER A 732 12.36 -14.59 20.24
N HIS A 733 12.40 -14.98 18.97
CA HIS A 733 11.33 -15.65 18.26
C HIS A 733 11.54 -17.17 18.24
N PRO A 734 10.46 -17.97 18.07
CA PRO A 734 10.58 -19.43 17.98
C PRO A 734 11.31 -19.81 16.69
N LEU A 735 12.59 -20.16 16.81
CA LEU A 735 13.44 -20.67 15.74
C LEU A 735 13.58 -22.19 15.85
N SER A 736 13.93 -22.84 14.74
CA SER A 736 14.42 -24.22 14.82
C SER A 736 15.66 -24.27 15.70
N ALA A 737 15.88 -25.38 16.40
CA ALA A 737 16.99 -25.49 17.34
C ALA A 737 18.37 -25.34 16.65
N LEU A 738 18.47 -25.79 15.40
CA LEU A 738 19.66 -25.59 14.57
C LEU A 738 19.84 -24.12 14.19
N ALA A 739 18.79 -23.42 13.75
CA ALA A 739 18.85 -21.99 13.45
C ALA A 739 19.23 -21.17 14.69
N ALA A 740 18.65 -21.49 15.86
CA ALA A 740 19.00 -20.82 17.11
C ALA A 740 20.48 -21.03 17.49
N ALA A 741 21.03 -22.22 17.26
CA ALA A 741 22.44 -22.50 17.49
C ALA A 741 23.35 -21.72 16.52
N ARG A 742 23.04 -21.74 15.23
CA ARG A 742 23.80 -20.98 14.22
C ARG A 742 23.74 -19.47 14.46
N LEU A 743 22.61 -18.95 14.93
CA LEU A 743 22.46 -17.54 15.29
C LEU A 743 23.36 -17.15 16.47
N ASP A 744 23.48 -18.01 17.49
CA ASP A 744 24.44 -17.80 18.58
C ASP A 744 25.88 -17.76 18.07
N ASP A 745 26.24 -18.67 17.14
CA ASP A 745 27.57 -18.70 16.52
C ASP A 745 27.86 -17.44 15.69
N VAL A 746 26.88 -16.98 14.91
CA VAL A 746 26.98 -15.72 14.16
C VAL A 746 27.19 -14.53 15.10
N LEU A 747 26.40 -14.41 16.17
CA LEU A 747 26.52 -13.31 17.14
C LEU A 747 27.87 -13.32 17.87
N ALA A 748 28.37 -14.50 18.26
CA ALA A 748 29.68 -14.65 18.88
C ALA A 748 30.80 -14.24 17.91
N THR A 749 30.74 -14.70 16.66
CA THR A 749 31.74 -14.37 15.63
C THR A 749 31.73 -12.88 15.27
N LEU A 750 30.54 -12.26 15.20
CA LEU A 750 30.39 -10.82 15.01
C LEU A 750 31.07 -10.01 16.12
N HIS A 751 30.91 -10.44 17.37
CA HIS A 751 31.58 -9.80 18.50
C HIS A 751 33.11 -9.92 18.41
N GLU A 752 33.61 -11.09 18.01
CA GLU A 752 35.04 -11.32 17.81
C GLU A 752 35.64 -10.40 16.72
N ILE A 753 34.96 -10.30 15.57
CA ILE A 753 35.34 -9.37 14.48
C ILE A 753 35.40 -7.94 15.00
N TRP A 754 34.39 -7.52 15.77
CA TRP A 754 34.31 -6.16 16.30
C TRP A 754 35.43 -5.85 17.30
N GLU A 755 35.79 -6.78 18.18
CA GLU A 755 36.89 -6.59 19.14
C GLU A 755 38.26 -6.56 18.44
N LYS A 756 38.45 -7.38 17.40
CA LYS A 756 39.70 -7.46 16.61
C LYS A 756 39.93 -6.25 15.69
N ARG A 757 38.98 -5.32 15.56
CA ARG A 757 39.12 -4.17 14.68
C ARG A 757 40.35 -3.31 15.02
N PRO A 758 41.09 -2.77 14.04
CA PRO A 758 42.22 -1.89 14.28
C PRO A 758 41.74 -0.59 14.94
N ASN A 759 41.77 -0.60 16.27
CA ASN A 759 41.27 0.46 17.12
C ASN A 759 42.22 1.69 17.08
N ARG A 760 42.21 2.48 16.00
CA ARG A 760 42.84 3.82 16.03
C ARG A 760 42.22 4.67 17.14
N LEU A 761 40.91 4.65 17.31
CA LEU A 761 40.24 5.44 18.36
C LEU A 761 40.49 4.92 19.79
N ARG A 762 40.46 3.60 20.04
CA ARG A 762 40.78 3.06 21.38
C ARG A 762 42.26 3.29 21.72
N ARG A 763 43.16 3.30 20.72
CA ARG A 763 44.56 3.76 20.90
C ARG A 763 44.62 5.24 21.19
N ILE A 764 43.91 6.10 20.44
CA ILE A 764 43.90 7.54 20.66
C ILE A 764 43.29 7.87 22.03
N VAL A 765 42.18 7.27 22.43
CA VAL A 765 41.60 7.43 23.78
C VAL A 765 42.53 6.90 24.87
N ARG A 766 43.21 5.75 24.65
CA ARG A 766 44.22 5.25 25.60
C ARG A 766 45.51 6.08 25.63
N GLN A 767 45.89 6.71 24.53
CA GLN A 767 47.04 7.61 24.43
C GLN A 767 46.70 8.96 25.06
N LEU A 768 45.52 9.51 24.78
CA LEU A 768 44.98 10.71 25.40
C LEU A 768 44.76 10.52 26.90
N SER A 769 44.38 9.31 27.36
CA SER A 769 44.30 9.01 28.80
C SER A 769 45.67 8.86 29.47
N LYS A 770 46.75 8.67 28.70
CA LYS A 770 48.13 8.62 29.21
C LYS A 770 48.79 10.00 29.24
N THR A 771 48.43 10.90 28.33
CA THR A 771 48.78 12.32 28.43
C THR A 771 47.88 12.98 29.46
N ARG A 772 48.39 13.19 30.69
CA ARG A 772 47.73 13.97 31.77
C ARG A 772 47.58 15.45 31.38
N ILE A 773 46.80 15.77 30.36
CA ILE A 773 46.35 17.15 30.13
C ILE A 773 44.90 17.17 30.60
N LEU A 774 44.67 17.84 31.73
CA LEU A 774 43.35 18.19 32.22
C LEU A 774 42.64 19.03 31.16
N VAL A 775 41.83 18.39 30.32
CA VAL A 775 40.76 19.07 29.59
C VAL A 775 39.47 18.70 30.31
N GLY A 776 39.10 19.53 31.28
CA GLY A 776 37.77 19.52 31.85
C GLY A 776 36.75 19.86 30.77
N SER A 777 35.64 19.12 30.74
CA SER A 777 34.42 19.39 29.95
C SER A 777 34.26 18.78 28.55
N MET A 778 35.01 17.75 28.14
CA MET A 778 34.46 16.83 27.14
C MET A 778 33.74 15.69 27.85
N ALA A 779 32.41 15.73 27.83
CA ALA A 779 31.56 14.63 28.28
C ALA A 779 32.11 13.31 27.71
N ARG A 780 32.54 12.40 28.59
CA ARG A 780 32.94 11.04 28.19
C ARG A 780 31.81 10.50 27.32
N PRO A 781 32.01 10.26 26.01
CA PRO A 781 31.01 9.56 25.24
C PRO A 781 30.82 8.22 25.94
N SER A 782 29.61 8.01 26.46
CA SER A 782 29.25 6.81 27.23
C SER A 782 29.76 5.57 26.50
N ASP A 783 30.52 4.71 27.17
CA ASP A 783 31.03 3.44 26.62
C ASP A 783 29.90 2.57 26.03
N ALA A 784 28.65 2.81 26.43
CA ALA A 784 27.45 2.17 25.87
C ALA A 784 27.15 2.56 24.41
N ALA A 785 27.75 3.62 23.88
CA ALA A 785 27.57 4.04 22.49
C ALA A 785 28.35 3.17 21.48
N TYR A 786 29.37 2.43 21.93
CA TYR A 786 30.30 1.69 21.05
C TYR A 786 30.24 0.16 21.20
N THR A 787 29.39 -0.36 22.08
CA THR A 787 29.20 -1.80 22.29
C THR A 787 28.10 -2.35 21.36
N LEU A 788 28.47 -3.24 20.44
CA LEU A 788 27.50 -3.92 19.54
C LEU A 788 26.62 -4.93 20.31
N VAL A 789 27.26 -5.74 21.16
CA VAL A 789 26.63 -6.76 22.01
C VAL A 789 27.05 -6.47 23.45
N THR A 790 26.10 -6.45 24.40
CA THR A 790 26.45 -6.22 25.81
C THR A 790 27.18 -7.43 26.40
N THR A 791 28.01 -7.22 27.42
CA THR A 791 28.71 -8.30 28.12
C THR A 791 27.75 -9.34 28.71
N THR A 792 26.56 -8.90 29.15
CA THR A 792 25.49 -9.77 29.65
C THR A 792 24.89 -10.65 28.55
N GLN A 793 24.61 -10.08 27.37
CA GLN A 793 24.13 -10.81 26.21
C GLN A 793 25.17 -11.83 25.72
N LEU A 794 26.43 -11.41 25.64
CA LEU A 794 27.53 -12.26 25.21
C LEU A 794 27.73 -13.46 26.16
N LYS A 795 27.63 -13.23 27.48
CA LYS A 795 27.69 -14.31 28.47
C LYS A 795 26.58 -15.34 28.26
N LEU A 796 25.34 -14.88 28.05
CA LEU A 796 24.20 -15.77 27.77
C LEU A 796 24.39 -16.56 26.46
N ILE A 797 24.92 -15.93 25.42
CA ILE A 797 25.23 -16.61 24.14
C ILE A 797 26.27 -17.72 24.38
N HIS A 798 27.38 -17.41 25.05
CA HIS A 798 28.42 -18.40 25.35
C HIS A 798 27.95 -19.52 26.28
N ASP A 799 27.11 -19.23 27.27
CA ASP A 799 26.57 -20.26 28.17
C ASP A 799 25.66 -21.24 27.41
N ARG A 800 24.86 -20.76 26.45
CA ARG A 800 24.07 -21.62 25.56
C ARG A 800 24.95 -22.44 24.63
N GLN A 801 25.95 -21.82 23.99
CA GLN A 801 26.92 -22.54 23.13
C GLN A 801 27.65 -23.64 23.91
N ARG A 802 28.17 -23.32 25.10
CA ARG A 802 28.88 -24.27 25.96
C ARG A 802 27.99 -25.44 26.36
N THR A 803 26.73 -25.15 26.73
CA THR A 803 25.74 -26.20 27.04
C THR A 803 25.51 -27.13 25.85
N ARG A 804 25.32 -26.59 24.64
CA ARG A 804 25.14 -27.39 23.41
C ARG A 804 26.38 -28.22 23.05
N HIS A 805 27.58 -27.63 23.10
CA HIS A 805 28.84 -28.34 22.80
C HIS A 805 29.11 -29.45 23.81
N LYS A 806 28.94 -29.18 25.11
CA LYS A 806 29.10 -30.19 26.16
C LYS A 806 28.12 -31.34 25.95
N LEU A 807 26.85 -31.02 25.68
CA LEU A 807 25.81 -32.01 25.39
C LEU A 807 26.18 -32.92 24.21
N VAL A 808 26.59 -32.33 23.07
CA VAL A 808 26.97 -33.09 21.87
C VAL A 808 28.20 -33.94 22.11
N ALA A 809 29.24 -33.41 22.77
CA ALA A 809 30.44 -34.19 23.11
C ALA A 809 30.11 -35.39 24.01
N THR A 810 29.25 -35.19 25.01
CA THR A 810 28.77 -36.26 25.91
C THR A 810 27.93 -37.30 25.16
N ILE A 811 27.13 -36.88 24.19
CA ILE A 811 26.37 -37.82 23.36
C ILE A 811 27.29 -38.63 22.45
N HIS A 812 28.29 -37.99 21.82
CA HIS A 812 29.26 -38.72 20.99
C HIS A 812 30.09 -39.72 21.80
N SER A 813 30.41 -39.46 23.08
CA SER A 813 31.07 -40.48 23.92
C SER A 813 30.17 -41.68 24.19
N VAL A 814 28.87 -41.47 24.38
CA VAL A 814 27.88 -42.56 24.53
C VAL A 814 27.73 -43.34 23.22
N LEU A 815 27.66 -42.64 22.07
CA LEU A 815 27.55 -43.26 20.76
C LEU A 815 28.81 -44.08 20.42
N ALA A 816 30.00 -43.56 20.71
CA ALA A 816 31.26 -44.26 20.46
C ALA A 816 31.35 -45.59 21.22
N GLU A 817 30.80 -45.68 22.43
CA GLU A 817 30.82 -46.93 23.21
C GLU A 817 29.72 -47.91 22.80
N GLY A 818 28.53 -47.40 22.47
CA GLY A 818 27.32 -48.21 22.37
C GLY A 818 26.79 -48.48 20.97
N PHE A 819 26.95 -47.52 20.04
CA PHE A 819 26.22 -47.50 18.76
C PHE A 819 26.65 -48.62 17.82
N ALA A 820 27.96 -48.82 17.62
CA ALA A 820 28.49 -49.82 16.69
C ALA A 820 28.05 -51.26 17.04
N SER A 821 27.90 -51.55 18.34
CA SER A 821 27.46 -52.85 18.85
C SER A 821 25.98 -52.90 19.28
N SER A 822 25.22 -51.81 19.09
CA SER A 822 23.82 -51.69 19.54
C SER A 822 23.59 -52.09 21.00
N LYS A 823 24.53 -51.74 21.90
CA LYS A 823 24.47 -52.10 23.33
C LYS A 823 23.22 -51.52 23.99
N ARG A 824 22.56 -52.27 24.87
CA ARG A 824 21.46 -51.72 25.67
C ARG A 824 22.02 -50.82 26.77
N ARG A 825 21.17 -50.01 27.40
CA ARG A 825 21.56 -49.12 28.50
C ARG A 825 22.25 -49.87 29.65
N SER A 826 21.85 -51.11 29.92
CA SER A 826 22.47 -52.00 30.93
C SER A 826 23.88 -52.48 30.57
N ASP A 827 24.24 -52.45 29.29
CA ASP A 827 25.46 -53.04 28.77
C ASP A 827 26.54 -51.97 28.50
N LEU A 828 26.21 -50.70 28.77
CA LEU A 828 27.15 -49.58 28.78
C LEU A 828 27.96 -49.59 30.08
N SER A 829 29.17 -49.04 30.05
CA SER A 829 30.01 -48.82 31.22
C SER A 829 29.28 -48.01 32.30
N ASP A 830 29.57 -48.27 33.58
CA ASP A 830 28.94 -47.57 34.71
C ASP A 830 29.05 -46.04 34.58
N ALA A 831 30.16 -45.54 34.03
CA ALA A 831 30.38 -44.13 33.73
C ALA A 831 29.39 -43.58 32.68
N MET A 832 29.15 -44.33 31.60
CA MET A 832 28.16 -43.93 30.58
C MET A 832 26.73 -44.11 31.06
N GLN A 833 26.44 -45.10 31.91
CA GLN A 833 25.13 -45.25 32.54
C GLN A 833 24.80 -44.04 33.44
N ALA A 834 25.76 -43.60 34.25
CA ALA A 834 25.63 -42.39 35.07
C ALA A 834 25.43 -41.15 34.19
N THR A 835 26.20 -41.03 33.12
CA THR A 835 26.05 -39.95 32.13
C THR A 835 24.65 -39.94 31.51
N MET A 836 24.14 -41.09 31.09
CA MET A 836 22.79 -41.22 30.55
C MET A 836 21.69 -40.87 31.56
N ALA A 837 21.90 -41.16 32.85
CA ALA A 837 20.99 -40.76 33.91
C ALA A 837 20.90 -39.22 34.04
N THR A 838 21.99 -38.49 33.78
CA THR A 838 21.97 -37.02 33.76
C THR A 838 21.39 -36.43 32.46
N LEU A 839 21.63 -37.07 31.32
CA LEU A 839 21.15 -36.60 30.01
C LEU A 839 19.63 -36.77 29.83
N SER A 840 19.07 -37.87 30.35
CA SER A 840 17.64 -38.19 30.21
C SER A 840 16.69 -37.07 30.68
N PRO A 841 16.81 -36.52 31.92
CA PRO A 841 15.95 -35.43 32.38
C PRO A 841 16.20 -34.11 31.64
N LEU A 842 17.43 -33.85 31.22
CA LEU A 842 17.78 -32.64 30.47
C LEU A 842 17.12 -32.64 29.09
N LEU A 843 17.26 -33.73 28.33
CA LEU A 843 16.67 -33.87 27.00
C LEU A 843 15.14 -34.03 27.04
N SER A 844 14.58 -34.51 28.16
CA SER A 844 13.13 -34.64 28.31
C SER A 844 12.42 -33.31 28.60
N THR A 845 13.09 -32.40 29.34
CA THR A 845 12.57 -31.08 29.70
C THR A 845 12.86 -30.00 28.65
N ARG A 846 13.97 -30.13 27.91
CA ARG A 846 14.42 -29.16 26.90
C ARG A 846 14.23 -29.68 25.48
N SER A 847 13.05 -29.45 24.93
CA SER A 847 12.72 -29.85 23.54
C SER A 847 13.60 -29.18 22.49
N ASP A 848 14.12 -27.99 22.78
CA ASP A 848 15.08 -27.28 21.93
C ASP A 848 16.43 -28.02 21.84
N LEU A 849 16.96 -28.51 22.96
CA LEU A 849 18.20 -29.27 22.97
C LEU A 849 18.05 -30.63 22.27
N LEU A 850 16.91 -31.30 22.46
CA LEU A 850 16.62 -32.56 21.77
C LEU A 850 16.54 -32.36 20.24
N SER A 851 15.88 -31.29 19.80
CA SER A 851 15.78 -30.94 18.38
C SER A 851 17.14 -30.56 17.80
N TYR A 852 17.99 -29.90 18.59
CA TYR A 852 19.38 -29.61 18.20
C TYR A 852 20.19 -30.89 18.04
N VAL A 853 20.13 -31.81 19.00
CA VAL A 853 20.81 -33.12 18.93
C VAL A 853 20.35 -33.91 17.71
N HIS A 854 19.05 -33.91 17.40
CA HIS A 854 18.51 -34.54 16.20
C HIS A 854 19.17 -34.01 14.91
N SER A 855 19.48 -32.71 14.86
CA SER A 855 20.13 -32.09 13.71
C SER A 855 21.63 -32.39 13.58
N GLN A 856 22.29 -32.87 14.65
CA GLN A 856 23.72 -33.16 14.68
C GLN A 856 24.04 -34.65 14.44
N LEU A 857 23.04 -35.53 14.59
CA LEU A 857 23.22 -36.98 14.50
C LEU A 857 22.60 -37.53 13.21
N THR A 858 23.13 -38.64 12.73
CA THR A 858 22.44 -39.43 11.71
C THR A 858 21.15 -40.01 12.28
N THR A 859 20.17 -40.28 11.42
CA THR A 859 18.89 -40.90 11.83
C THR A 859 19.06 -42.16 12.70
N PRO A 860 19.95 -43.13 12.38
CA PRO A 860 20.14 -44.31 13.22
C PRO A 860 20.79 -43.99 14.57
N GLU A 861 21.78 -43.09 14.63
CA GLU A 861 22.40 -42.66 15.90
C GLU A 861 21.37 -41.99 16.81
N TYR A 862 20.52 -41.12 16.23
CA TYR A 862 19.46 -40.46 16.97
C TYR A 862 18.40 -41.46 17.49
N TRP A 863 18.04 -42.47 16.70
CA TRP A 863 17.12 -43.52 17.16
C TRP A 863 17.70 -44.35 18.29
N TYR A 864 18.98 -44.73 18.18
CA TYR A 864 19.68 -45.43 19.24
C TYR A 864 19.70 -44.60 20.54
N LEU A 865 19.98 -43.29 20.43
CA LEU A 865 19.90 -42.38 21.57
C LEU A 865 18.48 -42.29 22.17
N CYS A 866 17.43 -42.24 21.33
CA CYS A 866 16.04 -42.23 21.81
C CYS A 866 15.70 -43.51 22.60
N ASP A 867 16.14 -44.66 22.11
CA ASP A 867 15.94 -45.95 22.76
C ASP A 867 16.63 -46.00 24.14
N LEU A 868 17.86 -45.47 24.24
CA LEU A 868 18.59 -45.37 25.52
C LEU A 868 17.90 -44.45 26.54
N ILE A 869 17.25 -43.37 26.07
CA ILE A 869 16.55 -42.39 26.93
C ILE A 869 15.14 -42.89 27.30
N GLY A 870 14.63 -43.93 26.63
CA GLY A 870 13.26 -44.41 26.82
C GLY A 870 12.21 -43.50 26.20
N ARG A 871 12.57 -42.73 25.15
CA ARG A 871 11.64 -41.89 24.40
C ARG A 871 11.09 -42.68 23.21
N PRO A 872 9.78 -42.59 22.92
CA PRO A 872 9.23 -43.20 21.72
C PRO A 872 9.92 -42.60 20.50
N ARG A 873 10.38 -43.46 19.59
CA ARG A 873 10.94 -43.03 18.30
C ARG A 873 9.92 -42.09 17.64
N PRO A 874 10.34 -40.93 17.11
CA PRO A 874 9.42 -40.04 16.41
C PRO A 874 8.78 -40.85 15.28
N ARG A 875 7.44 -40.93 15.27
CA ARG A 875 6.70 -41.57 14.17
C ARG A 875 6.99 -40.76 12.92
N ILE A 876 7.90 -41.25 12.07
CA ILE A 876 8.03 -40.74 10.72
C ILE A 876 6.66 -40.98 10.08
N ALA A 877 5.95 -39.91 9.75
CA ALA A 877 4.78 -40.00 8.90
C ALA A 877 5.26 -40.48 7.52
N THR A 878 5.32 -41.80 7.32
CA THR A 878 5.57 -42.44 6.03
C THR A 878 4.34 -42.26 5.15
N ALA A 879 4.14 -41.04 4.63
CA ALA A 879 3.05 -40.71 3.74
C ALA A 879 3.31 -41.11 2.26
N ALA A 880 4.20 -42.06 1.96
CA ALA A 880 4.57 -42.36 0.56
C ALA A 880 4.90 -43.82 0.18
N THR A 881 4.65 -44.82 1.03
CA THR A 881 4.95 -46.23 0.67
C THR A 881 3.85 -47.24 1.01
N ARG A 882 2.57 -46.84 0.93
CA ARG A 882 1.44 -47.78 0.77
C ARG A 882 0.67 -47.45 -0.51
N CYS A 883 1.25 -47.81 -1.65
CA CYS A 883 0.57 -47.89 -2.94
C CYS A 883 1.25 -48.97 -3.78
N ARG A 884 1.10 -50.23 -3.38
CA ARG A 884 1.09 -51.43 -4.23
C ARG A 884 1.24 -52.65 -3.32
N GLU A 885 0.10 -53.16 -2.90
CA GLU A 885 -0.23 -54.58 -2.75
C GLU A 885 -1.69 -54.55 -2.28
N ASP A 886 -2.54 -55.33 -2.96
CA ASP A 886 -4.01 -55.37 -2.88
C ASP A 886 -4.81 -54.32 -3.67
N ARG A 887 -4.77 -54.43 -5.01
CA ARG A 887 -5.93 -54.63 -5.89
C ARG A 887 -5.53 -54.74 -7.36
#